data_AF-A0A8W8J044-F1
#
_entry.id   AF-A0A8W8J044-F1
#
_cell.length_a   1.000
_cell.length_b   1.000
_cell.length_c   1.000
_cell.angle_alpha   90.00
_cell.angle_beta   90.00
_cell.angle_gamma   90.00
#
_symmetry.space_group_name_H-M   'P 1'
#
loop_
_entity.id
_entity.type
_entity.pdbx_description
1 polymer ?
#
loop_
_entity_poly.entity_id
_entity_poly.type
_entity_poly.pdbx_seq_one_letter_code
_entity_poly.pdbx_strand_id
1 'polypeptide(L)'
;NTSECSEFYFLTDPEQLQFSHWAEDPRWQLVDRPIAMNEFENYPFVKPHFFRVGLNFISNVKCVIETRRGQVKWDIGVTHPAKFSYRLVSSDTGSDRIDGVLLKNFIFHEVQNGRATFALRSPAPGDYFLKIFAKSLHERNGHTGYTRMLEVLEYRVQISKTCIEDDPLPNCWDTTWGPGQRTDKFCLYPLQKRGLITTDEKTVDIEINKTRPVNILCRLCRNGWKESKLQKCIEIEDNDTKSFLTVTLPYAGEYGLEIYGCLPSRKTAGYHHVCQYLISCSWRDENFTHEDLEKYLETTETEDAVFENKELEIKPAIYSDSCQLPVLKIDESSLPEPAPRPLDLMQASPSIGWSLELEDHVKSVCDRTYRSFDTLLRDLVFSRNIQNDTVKARILFQWLATMKPQNLTFDSVDIGSPEETLRGLQTQRTTYAMAYNTLCKYSGLVSKIIFGVAKGMDYKPGNTFTPGSNHHTWNAVLLNGVWELVDTRFAKRPVLAGATGGPSMQYEFDDHFFMTNPQKFIYTHFPDESKWQMLDPLVTMETFCNMPVMTPHFFALGMDLLSHKLAYVHSTGKSIIELKYPKSKRLHLTFSVISDNGTEEYEGVKLVRYAMLEANAGKVTFRLRFPVKGKYTFIVYAKEDNPNKSDNVFAQVCEYIIEQEDVLVPKPFPYPPCAYQSWGPGIAFYQFNLFTDTVSAVIKTKKGVAKFEIMSSKPMQFRTRLVQHQETSEFEGYVTHKIQGNLTMFTITAPSQGEFGLEIYAKDPDTESKKMRHVAQYLILCEEEIHTVQLPKLPSGLLGLQPMLVKYGVSTITHSDPVIHTDTNYLEIRFGTSQNMRFTTSLFETETQAEYSEYVFIQSEMNVITLLVCLPKTGFFTFCVHGNLLTDNSQQIPGLFNYLIHCNEMKVDAIPYPKQYGFWKEGCSMMKPLAIKPVLETTVVPFKVRIPRATIVAVVVDNDWTPLVLHPDSGVWEGDIHIEPTSQGGIKVVLVASFGDDQSKYATLLEYKL
;
A
#
# COMPACT_ATOMS: atom_id res chain seq x y z
N ASN A 1 4.00 -6.00 4.90
CA ASN A 1 4.01 -6.94 3.76
C ASN A 1 3.05 -6.49 2.66
N THR A 2 3.53 -5.70 1.71
CA THR A 2 2.89 -5.58 0.39
C THR A 2 3.83 -6.28 -0.59
N SER A 3 3.48 -7.49 -0.99
CA SER A 3 4.13 -8.18 -2.10
C SER A 3 3.77 -7.41 -3.38
N GLU A 4 4.70 -6.63 -3.90
CA GLU A 4 4.57 -6.07 -5.25
C GLU A 4 4.55 -7.23 -6.26
N CYS A 5 3.55 -7.24 -7.15
CA CYS A 5 3.45 -8.23 -8.20
C CYS A 5 4.51 -7.95 -9.27
N SER A 6 5.39 -8.92 -9.54
CA SER A 6 6.39 -8.78 -10.61
C SER A 6 5.80 -9.24 -11.94
N GLU A 7 5.47 -8.28 -12.81
CA GLU A 7 5.03 -8.52 -14.20
C GLU A 7 6.01 -9.37 -15.03
N PHE A 8 7.26 -9.54 -14.61
CA PHE A 8 8.24 -10.36 -15.34
C PHE A 8 7.78 -11.81 -15.49
N TYR A 9 7.07 -12.35 -14.50
CA TYR A 9 6.64 -13.75 -14.49
C TYR A 9 5.32 -14.00 -15.24
N PHE A 10 4.78 -12.99 -15.92
CA PHE A 10 3.62 -13.13 -16.79
C PHE A 10 4.09 -13.17 -18.25
N LEU A 11 3.93 -14.33 -18.91
CA LEU A 11 4.37 -14.58 -20.29
C LEU A 11 5.87 -14.36 -20.53
N THR A 12 6.71 -14.76 -19.56
CA THR A 12 8.18 -14.67 -19.67
C THR A 12 8.70 -15.49 -20.84
N ASP A 13 9.69 -14.95 -21.56
CA ASP A 13 10.47 -15.68 -22.55
C ASP A 13 11.10 -16.94 -21.93
N PRO A 14 10.86 -18.15 -22.46
CA PRO A 14 11.44 -19.38 -21.95
C PRO A 14 12.97 -19.36 -21.82
N GLU A 15 13.67 -18.68 -22.73
CA GLU A 15 15.14 -18.56 -22.68
C GLU A 15 15.62 -17.75 -21.47
N GLN A 16 14.77 -16.89 -20.92
CA GLN A 16 15.04 -16.11 -19.71
C GLN A 16 14.55 -16.82 -18.45
N LEU A 17 13.40 -17.51 -18.55
CA LEU A 17 12.76 -18.19 -17.42
C LEU A 17 13.62 -19.35 -16.88
N GLN A 18 14.36 -20.03 -17.77
CA GLN A 18 15.25 -21.14 -17.43
C GLN A 18 16.38 -20.79 -16.44
N PHE A 19 16.69 -19.50 -16.23
CA PHE A 19 17.67 -19.05 -15.22
C PHE A 19 17.14 -19.08 -13.78
N SER A 20 15.82 -19.24 -13.60
CA SER A 20 15.17 -19.27 -12.29
C SER A 20 14.22 -20.45 -12.08
N HIS A 21 13.81 -21.13 -13.16
CA HIS A 21 12.87 -22.23 -13.13
C HIS A 21 13.35 -23.37 -14.03
N TRP A 22 13.37 -24.59 -13.51
CA TRP A 22 13.67 -25.80 -14.27
C TRP A 22 12.43 -26.69 -14.36
N ALA A 23 12.07 -27.14 -15.56
CA ALA A 23 10.95 -28.03 -15.77
C ALA A 23 11.41 -29.50 -15.83
N GLU A 24 10.74 -30.36 -15.04
CA GLU A 24 11.05 -31.80 -14.94
C GLU A 24 10.94 -32.53 -16.28
N ASP A 25 9.96 -32.15 -17.10
CA ASP A 25 9.80 -32.66 -18.46
C ASP A 25 10.46 -31.70 -19.45
N PRO A 26 11.50 -32.14 -20.19
CA PRO A 26 12.27 -31.30 -21.10
C PRO A 26 11.44 -30.54 -22.14
N ARG A 27 10.25 -31.06 -22.51
CA ARG A 27 9.35 -30.42 -23.49
C ARG A 27 8.76 -29.11 -22.98
N TRP A 28 8.62 -28.96 -21.66
CA TRP A 28 8.05 -27.77 -21.02
C TRP A 28 9.09 -26.69 -20.69
N GLN A 29 10.36 -26.93 -21.01
CA GLN A 29 11.37 -25.87 -20.96
C GLN A 29 11.18 -24.87 -22.11
N LEU A 30 10.49 -25.25 -23.18
CA LEU A 30 10.10 -24.37 -24.31
C LEU A 30 11.27 -23.62 -24.96
N VAL A 31 12.47 -24.20 -24.92
CA VAL A 31 13.70 -23.71 -25.56
C VAL A 31 14.18 -24.73 -26.59
N ASP A 32 14.91 -24.27 -27.62
CA ASP A 32 15.40 -25.12 -28.73
C ASP A 32 16.28 -26.29 -28.25
N ARG A 33 17.07 -26.05 -27.19
CA ARG A 33 17.92 -27.07 -26.55
C ARG A 33 17.59 -27.14 -25.05
N PRO A 34 16.76 -28.10 -24.62
CA PRO A 34 16.49 -28.32 -23.20
C PRO A 34 17.78 -28.53 -22.41
N ILE A 35 17.85 -27.91 -21.24
CA ILE A 35 18.98 -27.99 -20.31
C ILE A 35 18.77 -29.11 -19.29
N ALA A 36 19.86 -29.80 -18.96
CA ALA A 36 19.86 -30.80 -17.90
C ALA A 36 19.90 -30.14 -16.51
N MET A 37 19.45 -30.86 -15.46
CA MET A 37 19.43 -30.35 -14.08
C MET A 37 20.81 -29.86 -13.62
N ASN A 38 21.88 -30.58 -13.98
CA ASN A 38 23.24 -30.18 -13.65
C ASN A 38 23.68 -28.89 -14.37
N GLU A 39 23.16 -28.58 -15.56
CA GLU A 39 23.41 -27.31 -16.25
C GLU A 39 22.65 -26.17 -15.54
N PHE A 40 21.40 -26.41 -15.12
CA PHE A 40 20.59 -25.44 -14.37
C PHE A 40 21.20 -25.09 -13.00
N GLU A 41 21.63 -26.08 -12.22
CA GLU A 41 22.30 -25.87 -10.92
C GLU A 41 23.59 -25.05 -11.05
N ASN A 42 24.20 -25.07 -12.23
CA ASN A 42 25.40 -24.32 -12.54
C ASN A 42 25.11 -22.91 -13.06
N TYR A 43 23.85 -22.45 -13.21
CA TYR A 43 23.56 -21.07 -13.60
C TYR A 43 23.69 -20.07 -12.44
N PRO A 44 24.16 -18.83 -12.71
CA PRO A 44 24.26 -17.80 -11.69
C PRO A 44 22.88 -17.37 -11.21
N PHE A 45 22.82 -16.77 -10.02
CA PHE A 45 21.56 -16.24 -9.50
C PHE A 45 21.20 -14.95 -10.23
N VAL A 46 20.25 -15.05 -11.17
CA VAL A 46 19.80 -13.93 -12.00
C VAL A 46 18.47 -13.40 -11.50
N LYS A 47 18.39 -12.09 -11.25
CA LYS A 47 17.14 -11.44 -10.87
C LYS A 47 16.39 -10.97 -12.13
N PRO A 48 15.04 -10.90 -12.12
CA PRO A 48 14.23 -10.39 -13.23
C PRO A 48 14.69 -9.06 -13.84
N HIS A 49 15.28 -8.18 -13.02
CA HIS A 49 15.78 -6.89 -13.44
C HIS A 49 16.98 -6.97 -14.42
N PHE A 50 17.73 -8.08 -14.44
CA PHE A 50 18.80 -8.31 -15.41
C PHE A 50 18.28 -8.18 -16.84
N PHE A 51 17.20 -8.89 -17.15
CA PHE A 51 16.58 -8.89 -18.47
C PHE A 51 15.85 -7.58 -18.76
N ARG A 52 15.16 -6.99 -17.78
CA ARG A 52 14.47 -5.69 -17.94
C ARG A 52 15.40 -4.54 -18.29
N VAL A 53 16.63 -4.55 -17.76
CA VAL A 53 17.67 -3.55 -18.10
C VAL A 53 18.27 -3.80 -19.50
N GLY A 54 17.94 -4.94 -20.14
CA GLY A 54 18.44 -5.31 -21.45
C GLY A 54 19.78 -6.04 -21.40
N LEU A 55 20.08 -6.74 -20.30
CA LEU A 55 21.30 -7.52 -20.15
C LEU A 55 21.12 -8.95 -20.65
N ASN A 56 22.19 -9.53 -21.19
CA ASN A 56 22.26 -10.95 -21.56
C ASN A 56 23.66 -11.52 -21.26
N PHE A 57 23.79 -12.84 -21.21
CA PHE A 57 25.10 -13.46 -21.02
C PHE A 57 25.85 -13.60 -22.34
N ILE A 58 27.10 -13.13 -22.38
CA ILE A 58 28.04 -13.38 -23.49
C ILE A 58 29.05 -14.46 -23.09
N SER A 59 29.58 -14.40 -21.87
CA SER A 59 30.49 -15.41 -21.33
C SER A 59 30.27 -15.61 -19.82
N ASN A 60 30.83 -16.69 -19.26
CA ASN A 60 30.67 -17.11 -17.86
C ASN A 60 29.21 -17.17 -17.39
N VAL A 61 28.44 -18.04 -18.06
CA VAL A 61 27.07 -18.42 -17.66
C VAL A 61 27.08 -19.38 -16.46
N LYS A 62 28.20 -19.49 -15.73
CA LYS A 62 28.33 -20.38 -14.57
C LYS A 62 28.19 -19.60 -13.27
N CYS A 63 27.53 -20.17 -12.27
CA CYS A 63 27.34 -19.62 -10.94
C CYS A 63 28.68 -19.38 -10.22
N VAL A 64 29.64 -20.28 -10.46
CA VAL A 64 31.00 -20.20 -9.92
C VAL A 64 31.95 -19.70 -11.00
N ILE A 65 32.62 -18.60 -10.70
CA ILE A 65 33.72 -18.05 -11.49
C ILE A 65 35.03 -18.47 -10.82
N GLU A 66 35.81 -19.28 -11.53
CA GLU A 66 37.14 -19.72 -11.08
C GLU A 66 38.24 -18.85 -11.70
N THR A 67 39.14 -18.35 -10.87
CA THR A 67 40.32 -17.62 -11.36
C THR A 67 41.35 -18.60 -11.94
N ARG A 68 41.96 -18.26 -13.09
CA ARG A 68 43.10 -19.00 -13.67
C ARG A 68 44.34 -18.13 -13.52
N ARG A 69 45.37 -18.64 -12.86
CA ARG A 69 46.60 -17.88 -12.53
C ARG A 69 46.31 -16.56 -11.76
N GLY A 70 45.25 -16.56 -10.94
CA GLY A 70 44.88 -15.40 -10.14
C GLY A 70 44.16 -14.27 -10.90
N GLN A 71 43.64 -14.54 -12.10
CA GLN A 71 42.83 -13.57 -12.86
C GLN A 71 41.64 -14.24 -13.54
N VAL A 72 40.59 -13.47 -13.81
CA VAL A 72 39.45 -13.91 -14.63
C VAL A 72 38.80 -12.71 -15.32
N LYS A 73 38.40 -12.90 -16.58
CA LYS A 73 37.67 -11.90 -17.37
C LYS A 73 36.39 -12.50 -17.94
N TRP A 74 35.31 -11.74 -17.93
CA TRP A 74 34.05 -12.11 -18.55
C TRP A 74 33.26 -10.90 -19.03
N ASP A 75 32.29 -11.18 -19.88
CA ASP A 75 31.50 -10.17 -20.59
C ASP A 75 30.00 -10.43 -20.41
N ILE A 76 29.26 -9.37 -20.14
CA ILE A 76 27.80 -9.31 -20.12
C ILE A 76 27.36 -8.48 -21.33
N GLY A 77 26.40 -8.96 -22.12
CA GLY A 77 25.85 -8.22 -23.23
C GLY A 77 24.87 -7.15 -22.76
N VAL A 78 24.91 -6.01 -23.44
CA VAL A 78 24.17 -4.81 -23.11
C VAL A 78 23.44 -4.36 -24.37
N THR A 79 22.14 -4.62 -24.44
CA THR A 79 21.30 -4.26 -25.60
C THR A 79 20.83 -2.81 -25.57
N HIS A 80 20.70 -2.24 -24.36
CA HIS A 80 20.30 -0.86 -24.11
C HIS A 80 21.31 -0.18 -23.21
N PRO A 81 21.56 1.14 -23.36
CA PRO A 81 22.49 1.86 -22.48
C PRO A 81 22.13 1.65 -21.00
N ALA A 82 23.08 1.13 -20.22
CA ALA A 82 22.89 0.81 -18.81
C ALA A 82 24.04 1.37 -17.97
N LYS A 83 23.76 1.71 -16.71
CA LYS A 83 24.80 2.08 -15.72
C LYS A 83 24.98 0.92 -14.73
N PHE A 84 26.24 0.55 -14.48
CA PHE A 84 26.60 -0.52 -13.57
C PHE A 84 27.18 0.00 -12.24
N SER A 85 27.07 -0.82 -11.21
CA SER A 85 27.81 -0.74 -9.95
C SER A 85 28.01 -2.17 -9.46
N TYR A 86 29.06 -2.43 -8.69
CA TYR A 86 29.34 -3.79 -8.21
C TYR A 86 29.95 -3.78 -6.82
N ARG A 87 29.78 -4.89 -6.11
CA ARG A 87 30.34 -5.11 -4.77
C ARG A 87 30.93 -6.51 -4.68
N LEU A 88 32.20 -6.59 -4.27
CA LEU A 88 32.88 -7.84 -3.96
C LEU A 88 33.03 -7.95 -2.45
N VAL A 89 32.60 -9.07 -1.86
CA VAL A 89 32.72 -9.35 -0.42
C VAL A 89 33.32 -10.72 -0.18
N SER A 90 34.12 -10.85 0.87
CA SER A 90 34.61 -12.15 1.35
C SER A 90 33.44 -13.00 1.85
N SER A 91 33.39 -14.27 1.43
CA SER A 91 32.35 -15.22 1.88
C SER A 91 32.42 -15.47 3.39
N ASP A 92 33.63 -15.53 3.95
CA ASP A 92 33.83 -15.91 5.36
C ASP A 92 33.55 -14.75 6.32
N THR A 93 33.96 -13.52 5.96
CA THR A 93 33.90 -12.35 6.85
C THR A 93 32.78 -11.38 6.49
N GLY A 94 32.20 -11.47 5.30
CA GLY A 94 31.28 -10.47 4.76
C GLY A 94 31.91 -9.10 4.51
N SER A 95 33.22 -8.95 4.71
CA SER A 95 33.96 -7.70 4.53
C SER A 95 34.11 -7.37 3.04
N ASP A 96 33.96 -6.08 2.70
CA ASP A 96 34.32 -5.52 1.40
C ASP A 96 35.74 -4.94 1.38
N ARG A 97 36.53 -5.23 2.42
CA ARG A 97 37.92 -4.80 2.56
C ARG A 97 38.85 -5.96 2.91
N ILE A 98 40.07 -5.88 2.37
CA ILE A 98 41.20 -6.71 2.75
C ILE A 98 42.39 -5.77 3.02
N ASP A 99 43.01 -5.89 4.19
CA ASP A 99 44.15 -5.06 4.63
C ASP A 99 43.93 -3.54 4.42
N GLY A 100 42.70 -3.06 4.70
CA GLY A 100 42.31 -1.66 4.54
C GLY A 100 41.95 -1.24 3.11
N VAL A 101 42.23 -2.07 2.09
CA VAL A 101 41.91 -1.81 0.68
C VAL A 101 40.51 -2.32 0.33
N LEU A 102 39.72 -1.53 -0.41
CA LEU A 102 38.41 -1.94 -0.88
C LEU A 102 38.53 -3.02 -1.97
N LEU A 103 37.82 -4.13 -1.80
CA LEU A 103 37.82 -5.27 -2.73
C LEU A 103 37.32 -4.90 -4.15
N LYS A 104 36.50 -3.84 -4.28
CA LYS A 104 36.08 -3.31 -5.59
C LYS A 104 37.27 -2.83 -6.44
N ASN A 105 38.37 -2.42 -5.81
CA ASN A 105 39.56 -1.93 -6.51
C ASN A 105 40.37 -3.06 -7.16
N PHE A 106 39.94 -4.31 -7.03
CA PHE A 106 40.53 -5.44 -7.75
C PHE A 106 39.74 -5.81 -9.02
N ILE A 107 38.68 -5.08 -9.33
CA ILE A 107 37.82 -5.31 -10.50
C ILE A 107 37.96 -4.15 -11.47
N PHE A 108 38.50 -4.44 -12.64
CA PHE A 108 38.44 -3.58 -13.80
C PHE A 108 37.10 -3.81 -14.52
N HIS A 109 36.36 -2.73 -14.77
CA HIS A 109 35.10 -2.77 -15.49
C HIS A 109 35.08 -1.73 -16.61
N GLU A 110 34.77 -2.13 -17.84
CA GLU A 110 34.55 -1.24 -18.98
C GLU A 110 33.25 -1.59 -19.73
N VAL A 111 32.63 -0.61 -20.38
CA VAL A 111 31.46 -0.84 -21.25
C VAL A 111 31.79 -0.34 -22.65
N GLN A 112 31.81 -1.24 -23.63
CA GLN A 112 32.16 -0.92 -25.00
C GLN A 112 31.37 -1.77 -26.00
N ASN A 113 30.86 -1.16 -27.07
CA ASN A 113 30.20 -1.84 -28.19
C ASN A 113 29.10 -2.84 -27.76
N GLY A 114 28.27 -2.45 -26.79
CA GLY A 114 27.20 -3.31 -26.26
C GLY A 114 27.70 -4.48 -25.40
N ARG A 115 28.92 -4.39 -24.86
CA ARG A 115 29.49 -5.36 -23.91
C ARG A 115 29.96 -4.66 -22.64
N ALA A 116 29.55 -5.18 -21.50
CA ALA A 116 30.08 -4.83 -20.19
C ALA A 116 31.12 -5.89 -19.78
N THR A 117 32.39 -5.53 -19.85
CA THR A 117 33.51 -6.39 -19.47
C THR A 117 33.82 -6.20 -17.99
N PHE A 118 34.02 -7.31 -17.28
CA PHE A 118 34.54 -7.37 -15.93
C PHE A 118 35.81 -8.21 -15.93
N ALA A 119 36.89 -7.69 -15.38
CA ALA A 119 38.14 -8.39 -15.18
C ALA A 119 38.54 -8.28 -13.70
N LEU A 120 38.56 -9.42 -13.02
CA LEU A 120 38.98 -9.51 -11.63
C LEU A 120 40.42 -10.02 -11.57
N ARG A 121 41.26 -9.28 -10.86
CA ARG A 121 42.55 -9.77 -10.35
C ARG A 121 42.40 -10.22 -8.91
N SER A 122 43.05 -11.32 -8.55
CA SER A 122 42.81 -12.02 -7.27
C SER A 122 43.37 -11.28 -6.05
N PRO A 123 42.53 -10.73 -5.14
CA PRO A 123 42.98 -10.06 -3.92
C PRO A 123 43.69 -11.00 -2.93
N ALA A 124 43.05 -12.10 -2.56
CA ALA A 124 43.59 -13.15 -1.70
C ALA A 124 42.88 -14.49 -1.97
N PRO A 125 43.50 -15.64 -1.66
CA PRO A 125 42.87 -16.93 -1.86
C PRO A 125 41.65 -17.05 -0.95
N GLY A 126 40.56 -17.60 -1.48
CA GLY A 126 39.30 -17.71 -0.75
C GLY A 126 38.08 -17.66 -1.66
N ASP A 127 36.91 -17.76 -1.04
CA ASP A 127 35.62 -17.62 -1.69
C ASP A 127 35.07 -16.20 -1.49
N TYR A 128 34.50 -15.64 -2.56
CA TYR A 128 33.92 -14.30 -2.57
C TYR A 128 32.56 -14.29 -3.24
N PHE A 129 31.72 -13.32 -2.88
CA PHE A 129 30.48 -13.03 -3.60
C PHE A 129 30.61 -11.72 -4.35
N LEU A 130 30.36 -11.76 -5.66
CA LEU A 130 30.31 -10.58 -6.51
C LEU A 130 28.86 -10.28 -6.88
N LYS A 131 28.37 -9.15 -6.39
CA LYS A 131 27.04 -8.63 -6.69
C LYS A 131 27.14 -7.52 -7.72
N ILE A 132 26.38 -7.64 -8.81
CA ILE A 132 26.31 -6.65 -9.87
C ILE A 132 24.94 -5.98 -9.82
N PHE A 133 24.96 -4.66 -9.85
CA PHE A 133 23.81 -3.78 -9.86
C PHE A 133 23.76 -3.03 -11.19
N ALA A 134 22.57 -2.90 -11.76
CA ALA A 134 22.39 -2.17 -13.00
C ALA A 134 21.11 -1.34 -12.99
N LYS A 135 21.08 -0.32 -13.85
CA LYS A 135 19.86 0.42 -14.20
C LYS A 135 19.87 0.79 -15.67
N SER A 136 18.69 0.73 -16.29
CA SER A 136 18.49 1.20 -17.68
C SER A 136 18.61 2.73 -17.73
N LEU A 137 19.18 3.23 -18.83
CA LEU A 137 19.28 4.67 -19.11
C LEU A 137 18.30 5.09 -20.24
N HIS A 138 17.53 4.15 -20.77
CA HIS A 138 16.59 4.35 -21.89
C HIS A 138 15.18 4.79 -21.43
N GLU A 139 14.77 4.48 -20.20
CA GLU A 139 13.45 4.87 -19.66
C GLU A 139 13.39 6.37 -19.34
N ARG A 140 12.98 7.18 -20.33
CA ARG A 140 12.77 8.63 -20.14
C ARG A 140 11.32 9.06 -19.92
N ASN A 141 10.31 8.18 -20.01
CA ASN A 141 8.89 8.58 -19.92
C ASN A 141 7.93 7.45 -19.45
N GLY A 142 8.17 6.85 -18.28
CA GLY A 142 7.27 5.83 -17.71
C GLY A 142 6.88 6.15 -16.25
N HIS A 143 5.61 5.94 -15.90
CA HIS A 143 4.97 6.22 -14.60
C HIS A 143 5.45 5.33 -13.43
N THR A 144 6.69 4.86 -13.46
CA THR A 144 7.30 4.00 -12.44
C THR A 144 8.58 4.65 -11.97
N GLY A 145 8.56 5.20 -10.74
CA GLY A 145 9.67 5.94 -10.13
C GLY A 145 10.93 5.12 -9.79
N TYR A 146 11.30 4.11 -10.58
CA TYR A 146 12.52 3.33 -10.36
C TYR A 146 13.75 4.05 -10.91
N THR A 147 14.19 5.08 -10.21
CA THR A 147 15.52 5.70 -10.40
C THR A 147 16.63 5.05 -9.56
N ARG A 148 16.39 3.84 -9.02
CA ARG A 148 17.35 3.10 -8.17
C ARG A 148 18.16 2.08 -8.97
N MET A 149 19.44 1.91 -8.64
CA MET A 149 20.23 0.76 -9.10
C MET A 149 19.73 -0.49 -8.37
N LEU A 150 19.40 -1.53 -9.12
CA LEU A 150 18.90 -2.79 -8.57
C LEU A 150 19.93 -3.88 -8.79
N GLU A 151 20.00 -4.82 -7.85
CA GLU A 151 20.83 -6.01 -8.01
C GLU A 151 20.25 -6.86 -9.14
N VAL A 152 21.09 -7.19 -10.11
CA VAL A 152 20.68 -7.92 -11.31
C VAL A 152 21.29 -9.32 -11.36
N LEU A 153 22.46 -9.51 -10.75
CA LEU A 153 23.25 -10.73 -10.89
C LEU A 153 24.18 -10.92 -9.70
N GLU A 154 24.31 -12.17 -9.24
CA GLU A 154 25.26 -12.57 -8.19
C GLU A 154 26.08 -13.79 -8.65
N TYR A 155 27.40 -13.69 -8.48
CA TYR A 155 28.37 -14.77 -8.72
C TYR A 155 29.07 -15.18 -7.44
N ARG A 156 29.35 -16.48 -7.29
CA ARG A 156 30.39 -16.96 -6.38
C ARG A 156 31.72 -16.95 -7.12
N VAL A 157 32.73 -16.30 -6.56
CA VAL A 157 34.05 -16.22 -7.17
C VAL A 157 35.04 -16.99 -6.31
N GLN A 158 35.63 -18.02 -6.89
CA GLN A 158 36.60 -18.89 -6.21
C GLN A 158 38.02 -18.53 -6.63
N ILE A 159 38.79 -18.10 -5.64
CA ILE A 159 40.17 -17.65 -5.83
C ILE A 159 41.11 -18.69 -5.25
N SER A 160 41.79 -19.42 -6.12
CA SER A 160 42.72 -20.49 -5.73
C SER A 160 44.09 -19.97 -5.33
N LYS A 161 44.51 -18.83 -5.88
CA LYS A 161 45.80 -18.19 -5.61
C LYS A 161 45.68 -16.68 -5.79
N THR A 162 46.43 -15.92 -4.99
CA THR A 162 46.71 -14.50 -5.25
C THR A 162 47.35 -14.32 -6.61
N CYS A 163 47.03 -13.21 -7.29
CA CYS A 163 47.83 -12.79 -8.41
C CYS A 163 49.17 -12.29 -7.85
N ILE A 164 50.29 -12.73 -8.42
CA ILE A 164 51.64 -12.46 -7.88
C ILE A 164 52.13 -11.05 -8.25
N GLU A 165 51.50 -10.39 -9.23
CA GLU A 165 52.08 -9.22 -9.91
C GLU A 165 51.26 -7.92 -9.82
N ASP A 166 50.07 -7.88 -9.21
CA ASP A 166 49.22 -6.67 -9.27
C ASP A 166 48.74 -6.16 -7.90
N ASP A 167 49.15 -4.93 -7.59
CA ASP A 167 48.56 -4.05 -6.58
C ASP A 167 47.07 -3.78 -6.89
N PRO A 168 46.24 -3.31 -5.94
CA PRO A 168 44.89 -2.81 -6.25
C PRO A 168 44.92 -1.74 -7.36
N LEU A 169 43.82 -1.59 -8.10
CA LEU A 169 43.71 -0.57 -9.15
C LEU A 169 43.90 0.83 -8.55
N PRO A 170 44.46 1.78 -9.32
CA PRO A 170 44.56 3.17 -8.88
C PRO A 170 43.22 3.68 -8.34
N ASN A 171 43.23 4.31 -7.16
CA ASN A 171 42.02 4.81 -6.52
C ASN A 171 41.51 6.07 -7.23
N CYS A 172 40.67 5.87 -8.24
CA CYS A 172 40.13 6.95 -9.08
C CYS A 172 38.59 7.05 -8.95
N TRP A 173 38.00 8.15 -9.42
CA TRP A 173 36.66 8.63 -9.07
C TRP A 173 35.51 7.67 -9.44
N ASP A 174 35.56 7.02 -10.61
CA ASP A 174 34.51 6.12 -11.10
C ASP A 174 34.96 4.66 -11.09
N THR A 175 33.99 3.74 -11.12
CA THR A 175 34.23 2.30 -11.20
C THR A 175 34.28 1.79 -12.64
N THR A 176 33.81 2.58 -13.61
CA THR A 176 33.84 2.23 -15.04
C THR A 176 34.99 2.95 -15.73
N TRP A 177 35.85 2.19 -16.40
CA TRP A 177 36.99 2.67 -17.18
C TRP A 177 36.60 2.88 -18.64
N GLY A 178 37.14 3.94 -19.23
CA GLY A 178 36.88 4.41 -20.60
C GLY A 178 35.84 5.53 -20.68
N PRO A 179 35.46 5.92 -21.91
CA PRO A 179 34.44 6.93 -22.14
C PRO A 179 33.07 6.52 -21.58
N GLY A 180 32.54 7.30 -20.64
CA GLY A 180 31.22 7.06 -20.04
C GLY A 180 30.11 7.92 -20.65
N GLN A 181 28.88 7.76 -20.16
CA GLN A 181 27.71 8.53 -20.63
C GLN A 181 27.90 10.06 -20.48
N ARG A 182 28.71 10.50 -19.50
CA ARG A 182 28.99 11.93 -19.32
C ARG A 182 29.87 12.49 -20.45
N THR A 183 30.75 11.68 -21.04
CA THR A 183 31.55 12.06 -22.20
C THR A 183 30.66 12.51 -23.36
N ASP A 184 29.60 11.74 -23.68
CA ASP A 184 28.63 12.10 -24.72
C ASP A 184 27.81 13.35 -24.35
N LYS A 185 27.41 13.51 -23.07
CA LYS A 185 26.66 14.68 -22.60
C LYS A 185 27.45 15.98 -22.69
N PHE A 186 28.77 15.89 -22.47
CA PHE A 186 29.69 17.00 -22.68
C PHE A 186 30.10 17.11 -24.16
N CYS A 187 29.63 16.21 -25.03
CA CYS A 187 29.92 16.21 -26.46
C CYS A 187 31.42 16.08 -26.77
N LEU A 188 32.08 15.23 -25.98
CA LEU A 188 33.45 14.80 -26.14
C LEU A 188 33.46 13.42 -26.81
N TYR A 189 34.42 13.19 -27.69
CA TYR A 189 34.57 11.96 -28.46
C TYR A 189 36.05 11.55 -28.47
N PRO A 190 36.53 10.90 -27.39
CA PRO A 190 37.89 10.38 -27.32
C PRO A 190 38.16 9.36 -28.44
N LEU A 191 39.30 9.49 -29.11
CA LEU A 191 39.75 8.47 -30.08
C LEU A 191 40.11 7.16 -29.37
N GLN A 192 40.64 7.27 -28.15
CA GLN A 192 40.89 6.12 -27.30
C GLN A 192 39.57 5.58 -26.73
N LYS A 193 39.06 4.50 -27.32
CA LYS A 193 37.76 3.91 -26.97
C LYS A 193 37.82 2.92 -25.80
N ARG A 194 38.98 2.30 -25.54
CA ARG A 194 39.15 1.32 -24.48
C ARG A 194 39.56 1.99 -23.18
N GLY A 195 39.04 1.50 -22.06
CA GLY A 195 39.41 1.98 -20.73
C GLY A 195 40.84 1.63 -20.34
N LEU A 196 41.42 0.59 -20.94
CA LEU A 196 42.82 0.19 -20.75
C LEU A 196 43.70 0.72 -21.90
N ILE A 197 44.83 1.32 -21.54
CA ILE A 197 45.92 1.75 -22.42
C ILE A 197 47.19 1.02 -21.97
N THR A 198 47.84 0.30 -22.87
CA THR A 198 49.12 -0.37 -22.61
C THR A 198 50.21 0.30 -23.43
N THR A 199 51.34 0.66 -22.81
CA THR A 199 52.46 1.31 -23.48
C THR A 199 53.81 0.76 -22.98
N ASP A 200 54.79 0.66 -23.86
CA ASP A 200 56.21 0.46 -23.56
C ASP A 200 57.03 1.73 -23.79
N GLU A 201 56.35 2.85 -24.09
CA GLU A 201 56.94 4.17 -24.27
C GLU A 201 56.80 5.01 -23.00
N LYS A 202 57.66 6.04 -22.89
CA LYS A 202 57.63 7.00 -21.79
C LYS A 202 56.38 7.88 -21.81
N THR A 203 55.82 8.13 -22.99
CA THR A 203 54.71 9.08 -23.20
C THR A 203 53.46 8.36 -23.71
N VAL A 204 52.29 8.86 -23.34
CA VAL A 204 50.99 8.40 -23.84
C VAL A 204 50.19 9.60 -24.33
N ASP A 205 49.82 9.58 -25.60
CA ASP A 205 49.02 10.64 -26.23
C ASP A 205 47.55 10.21 -26.40
N ILE A 206 46.63 11.07 -25.97
CA ILE A 206 45.19 10.87 -26.07
C ILE A 206 44.54 12.06 -26.77
N GLU A 207 43.92 11.80 -27.92
CA GLU A 207 43.15 12.78 -28.67
C GLU A 207 41.65 12.68 -28.34
N ILE A 208 41.02 13.83 -28.08
CA ILE A 208 39.58 13.95 -27.80
C ILE A 208 38.97 14.96 -28.76
N ASN A 209 38.08 14.49 -29.64
CA ASN A 209 37.32 15.37 -30.51
C ASN A 209 36.15 16.01 -29.75
N LYS A 210 35.77 17.24 -30.08
CA LYS A 210 34.67 17.98 -29.47
C LYS A 210 33.71 18.48 -30.55
N THR A 211 32.41 18.36 -30.31
CA THR A 211 31.39 18.99 -31.17
C THR A 211 30.84 20.30 -30.60
N ARG A 212 31.36 20.73 -29.45
CA ARG A 212 31.16 22.05 -28.85
C ARG A 212 32.37 22.42 -27.98
N PRO A 213 32.62 23.71 -27.71
CA PRO A 213 33.65 24.13 -26.76
C PRO A 213 33.44 23.50 -25.38
N VAL A 214 34.47 22.85 -24.84
CA VAL A 214 34.53 22.22 -23.50
C VAL A 214 35.95 22.38 -22.97
N ASN A 215 36.13 22.95 -21.79
CA ASN A 215 37.43 22.99 -21.12
C ASN A 215 37.72 21.65 -20.48
N ILE A 216 38.95 21.14 -20.63
CA ILE A 216 39.38 19.86 -20.06
C ILE A 216 40.37 20.08 -18.90
N LEU A 217 40.20 19.29 -17.84
CA LEU A 217 41.15 19.15 -16.73
C LEU A 217 41.43 17.66 -16.56
N CYS A 218 42.68 17.29 -16.29
CA CYS A 218 43.07 15.89 -16.06
C CYS A 218 43.72 15.71 -14.70
N ARG A 219 43.58 14.50 -14.13
CA ARG A 219 44.20 14.09 -12.88
C ARG A 219 44.84 12.71 -13.04
N LEU A 220 46.13 12.58 -12.75
CA LEU A 220 46.86 11.30 -12.76
C LEU A 220 46.99 10.74 -11.34
N CYS A 221 46.47 9.52 -11.11
CA CYS A 221 46.50 8.77 -9.84
C CYS A 221 47.44 7.55 -9.94
N ARG A 222 48.24 7.28 -8.89
CA ARG A 222 48.92 5.99 -8.66
C ARG A 222 48.99 5.69 -7.17
N ASN A 223 48.74 4.44 -6.78
CA ASN A 223 48.68 4.04 -5.37
C ASN A 223 50.04 4.21 -4.69
N GLY A 224 50.06 4.84 -3.51
CA GLY A 224 51.26 5.12 -2.72
C GLY A 224 52.16 6.24 -3.25
N TRP A 225 51.69 7.01 -4.25
CA TRP A 225 52.46 8.08 -4.90
C TRP A 225 51.81 9.46 -4.67
N LYS A 226 52.65 10.47 -4.42
CA LYS A 226 52.26 11.87 -4.21
C LYS A 226 51.61 12.45 -5.45
N GLU A 227 50.33 12.76 -5.34
CA GLU A 227 49.53 13.28 -6.44
C GLU A 227 50.08 14.59 -7.02
N SER A 228 50.56 15.52 -6.18
CA SER A 228 51.09 16.82 -6.63
C SER A 228 52.28 16.70 -7.59
N LYS A 229 53.02 15.60 -7.54
CA LYS A 229 54.13 15.30 -8.46
C LYS A 229 53.63 14.68 -9.76
N LEU A 230 52.64 13.79 -9.68
CA LEU A 230 52.02 13.14 -10.84
C LEU A 230 51.30 14.13 -11.75
N GLN A 231 50.73 15.23 -11.22
CA GLN A 231 50.07 16.22 -12.09
C GLN A 231 51.02 16.99 -12.99
N LYS A 232 52.30 17.07 -12.62
CA LYS A 232 53.33 17.70 -13.47
C LYS A 232 53.70 16.84 -14.68
N CYS A 233 53.21 15.61 -14.74
CA CYS A 233 53.43 14.68 -15.84
C CYS A 233 52.40 14.82 -16.96
N ILE A 234 51.41 15.71 -16.83
CA ILE A 234 50.34 15.87 -17.83
C ILE A 234 50.52 17.21 -18.55
N GLU A 235 50.55 17.15 -19.88
CA GLU A 235 50.48 18.30 -20.76
C GLU A 235 49.16 18.25 -21.55
N ILE A 236 48.47 19.39 -21.63
CA ILE A 236 47.16 19.51 -22.27
C ILE A 236 47.23 20.63 -23.32
N GLU A 237 47.06 20.26 -24.59
CA GLU A 237 46.83 21.21 -25.68
C GLU A 237 45.34 21.21 -26.02
N ASP A 238 44.64 22.30 -25.66
CA ASP A 238 43.18 22.38 -25.74
C ASP A 238 42.70 23.44 -26.74
N ASN A 239 41.75 23.09 -27.61
CA ASN A 239 41.02 24.04 -28.44
C ASN A 239 39.52 23.70 -28.54
N ASP A 240 38.72 24.52 -29.22
CA ASP A 240 37.25 24.38 -29.29
C ASP A 240 36.77 23.07 -29.95
N THR A 241 37.62 22.43 -30.76
CA THR A 241 37.27 21.26 -31.57
C THR A 241 38.02 19.99 -31.16
N LYS A 242 39.17 20.12 -30.50
CA LYS A 242 40.03 19.00 -30.10
C LYS A 242 40.80 19.30 -28.82
N SER A 243 41.10 18.25 -28.06
CA SER A 243 42.10 18.25 -27.00
C SER A 243 43.13 17.17 -27.26
N PHE A 244 44.40 17.49 -27.10
CA PHE A 244 45.50 16.54 -27.08
C PHE A 244 46.07 16.49 -25.67
N LEU A 245 46.07 15.30 -25.07
CA LEU A 245 46.62 15.04 -23.74
C LEU A 245 47.89 14.21 -23.91
N THR A 246 49.02 14.73 -23.44
CA THR A 246 50.30 14.00 -23.42
C THR A 246 50.67 13.70 -21.97
N VAL A 247 50.74 12.42 -21.62
CA VAL A 247 51.09 11.97 -20.26
C VAL A 247 52.50 11.37 -20.28
N THR A 248 53.44 12.01 -19.60
CA THR A 248 54.83 11.54 -19.47
C THR A 248 55.00 10.70 -18.19
N LEU A 249 55.08 9.39 -18.35
CA LEU A 249 55.09 8.45 -17.24
C LEU A 249 56.47 8.39 -16.57
N PRO A 250 56.56 8.65 -15.24
CA PRO A 250 57.85 8.75 -14.56
C PRO A 250 58.52 7.39 -14.33
N TYR A 251 57.74 6.31 -14.21
CA TYR A 251 58.25 4.97 -13.90
C TYR A 251 57.28 3.86 -14.37
N ALA A 252 57.77 2.63 -14.50
CA ALA A 252 56.94 1.48 -14.88
C ALA A 252 55.80 1.20 -13.88
N GLY A 253 54.66 0.74 -14.37
CA GLY A 253 53.50 0.26 -13.60
C GLY A 253 52.17 0.89 -14.01
N GLU A 254 51.16 0.79 -13.15
CA GLU A 254 49.80 1.19 -13.45
C GLU A 254 49.45 2.59 -12.92
N TYR A 255 48.79 3.39 -13.75
CA TYR A 255 48.30 4.73 -13.45
C TYR A 255 46.85 4.87 -13.85
N GLY A 256 46.07 5.63 -13.08
CA GLY A 256 44.74 6.05 -13.48
C GLY A 256 44.77 7.49 -13.98
N LEU A 257 44.27 7.74 -15.18
CA LEU A 257 44.09 9.08 -15.74
C LEU A 257 42.61 9.41 -15.70
N GLU A 258 42.23 10.40 -14.89
CA GLU A 258 40.88 10.96 -14.85
C GLU A 258 40.79 12.21 -15.71
N ILE A 259 39.67 12.38 -16.40
CA ILE A 259 39.40 13.51 -17.28
C ILE A 259 38.10 14.15 -16.84
N TYR A 260 38.14 15.47 -16.70
CA TYR A 260 37.04 16.31 -16.27
C TYR A 260 36.71 17.36 -17.34
N GLY A 261 35.41 17.59 -17.57
CA GLY A 261 34.92 18.57 -18.54
C GLY A 261 34.16 19.72 -17.89
N CYS A 262 34.31 20.92 -18.44
CA CYS A 262 33.54 22.12 -18.08
C CYS A 262 33.04 22.84 -19.34
N LEU A 263 31.79 23.30 -19.37
CA LEU A 263 31.21 24.01 -20.52
C LEU A 263 31.47 25.52 -20.43
N PRO A 264 32.22 26.15 -21.35
CA PRO A 264 32.57 27.58 -21.29
C PRO A 264 31.36 28.51 -21.34
N SER A 265 30.26 28.07 -21.95
CA SER A 265 29.00 28.83 -22.06
C SER A 265 28.23 28.94 -20.74
N ARG A 266 28.60 28.15 -19.71
CA ARG A 266 28.02 28.22 -18.37
C ARG A 266 29.04 28.84 -17.41
N LYS A 267 28.93 30.15 -17.20
CA LYS A 267 29.85 30.94 -16.35
C LYS A 267 29.99 30.45 -14.89
N THR A 268 29.19 29.49 -14.43
CA THR A 268 29.15 28.96 -13.05
C THR A 268 29.32 27.44 -12.95
N ALA A 269 29.66 26.75 -14.05
CA ALA A 269 29.82 25.28 -14.03
C ALA A 269 31.24 24.89 -13.62
N GLY A 270 31.38 24.04 -12.59
CA GLY A 270 32.64 23.40 -12.22
C GLY A 270 33.05 22.28 -13.18
N TYR A 271 34.27 21.76 -13.03
CA TYR A 271 34.75 20.57 -13.73
C TYR A 271 34.01 19.31 -13.25
N HIS A 272 33.48 18.51 -14.18
CA HIS A 272 32.78 17.27 -13.88
C HIS A 272 33.55 16.08 -14.44
N HIS A 273 33.69 14.99 -13.69
CA HIS A 273 34.31 13.76 -14.19
C HIS A 273 33.52 13.25 -15.41
N VAL A 274 34.20 13.12 -16.55
CA VAL A 274 33.62 12.68 -17.83
C VAL A 274 34.13 11.31 -18.25
N CYS A 275 35.43 11.02 -18.08
CA CYS A 275 36.10 9.83 -18.61
C CYS A 275 37.30 9.47 -17.74
N GLN A 276 37.68 8.19 -17.67
CA GLN A 276 38.94 7.77 -17.05
C GLN A 276 39.62 6.63 -17.82
N TYR A 277 40.94 6.50 -17.71
CA TYR A 277 41.74 5.45 -18.37
C TYR A 277 42.74 4.83 -17.41
N LEU A 278 42.89 3.51 -17.47
CA LEU A 278 43.95 2.76 -16.81
C LEU A 278 45.12 2.68 -17.78
N ILE A 279 46.25 3.26 -17.42
CA ILE A 279 47.48 3.25 -18.20
C ILE A 279 48.43 2.24 -17.55
N SER A 280 48.72 1.14 -18.25
CA SER A 280 49.71 0.15 -17.84
C SER A 280 50.98 0.36 -18.65
N CYS A 281 52.08 0.70 -17.96
CA CYS A 281 53.34 1.05 -18.59
C CYS A 281 54.45 0.07 -18.21
N SER A 282 55.12 -0.49 -19.21
CA SER A 282 56.28 -1.37 -19.03
C SER A 282 57.62 -0.69 -19.26
N TRP A 283 57.63 0.58 -19.68
CA TRP A 283 58.84 1.35 -19.93
C TRP A 283 59.68 1.53 -18.65
N ARG A 284 61.00 1.32 -18.75
CA ARG A 284 61.95 1.48 -17.64
C ARG A 284 63.08 2.41 -18.09
N ASP A 285 63.41 3.38 -17.26
CA ASP A 285 64.58 4.24 -17.46
C ASP A 285 65.77 3.64 -16.70
N GLU A 286 66.81 3.23 -17.44
CA GLU A 286 68.01 2.60 -16.88
C GLU A 286 68.80 3.54 -15.96
N ASN A 287 68.58 4.86 -16.05
CA ASN A 287 69.23 5.86 -15.20
C ASN A 287 68.36 6.33 -14.03
N PHE A 288 67.16 5.79 -13.85
CA PHE A 288 66.26 6.20 -12.76
C PHE A 288 66.78 5.68 -11.41
N THR A 289 67.14 6.60 -10.52
CA THR A 289 67.76 6.26 -9.24
C THR A 289 66.71 6.03 -8.14
N HIS A 290 67.12 5.39 -7.04
CA HIS A 290 66.25 5.23 -5.85
C HIS A 290 65.85 6.58 -5.25
N GLU A 291 66.73 7.59 -5.32
CA GLU A 291 66.42 8.96 -4.91
C GLU A 291 65.35 9.61 -5.79
N ASP A 292 65.30 9.27 -7.09
CA ASP A 292 64.24 9.73 -7.98
C ASP A 292 62.89 9.08 -7.66
N LEU A 293 62.90 7.81 -7.24
CA LEU A 293 61.71 7.08 -6.79
C LEU A 293 61.12 7.70 -5.51
N GLU A 294 61.97 8.00 -4.52
CA GLU A 294 61.54 8.59 -3.23
C GLU A 294 60.85 9.94 -3.38
N LYS A 295 61.15 10.72 -4.44
CA LYS A 295 60.47 11.99 -4.73
C LYS A 295 58.96 11.82 -4.93
N TYR A 296 58.55 10.65 -5.42
CA TYR A 296 57.15 10.36 -5.69
C TYR A 296 56.46 9.54 -4.59
N LEU A 297 57.19 8.84 -3.71
CA LEU A 297 56.59 8.00 -2.68
C LEU A 297 56.06 8.81 -1.48
N GLU A 298 54.98 8.31 -0.85
CA GLU A 298 54.41 8.87 0.37
C GLU A 298 55.18 8.39 1.62
N THR A 299 55.77 9.32 2.37
CA THR A 299 56.52 9.09 3.60
C THR A 299 55.74 9.73 4.75
N THR A 300 54.79 9.02 5.35
CA THR A 300 53.93 9.41 6.49
C THR A 300 54.18 10.79 7.13
N GLU A 301 53.33 11.77 6.78
CA GLU A 301 52.54 12.63 7.69
C GLU A 301 51.56 13.46 6.84
N THR A 302 50.39 13.71 7.43
CA THR A 302 49.23 14.39 6.85
C THR A 302 49.56 15.81 6.42
N GLU A 303 49.57 16.09 5.11
CA GLU A 303 49.39 17.44 4.59
C GLU A 303 48.76 17.41 3.19
N ASP A 304 47.73 18.23 3.06
CA ASP A 304 46.90 18.43 1.90
C ASP A 304 47.71 18.93 0.68
N ALA A 305 47.62 18.19 -0.42
CA ALA A 305 47.84 18.75 -1.75
C ALA A 305 46.50 18.69 -2.50
N VAL A 306 45.60 19.59 -2.13
CA VAL A 306 44.40 19.89 -2.91
C VAL A 306 44.85 20.45 -4.25
N PHE A 307 44.37 19.82 -5.33
CA PHE A 307 44.43 20.34 -6.69
C PHE A 307 43.89 21.77 -6.73
N GLU A 308 44.78 22.76 -6.90
CA GLU A 308 44.39 24.13 -7.22
C GLU A 308 43.65 24.13 -8.56
N ASN A 309 42.31 24.26 -8.51
CA ASN A 309 41.56 24.71 -9.67
C ASN A 309 41.87 26.19 -9.88
N LYS A 310 42.69 26.49 -10.91
CA LYS A 310 42.82 27.83 -11.48
C LYS A 310 41.43 28.37 -11.85
N GLU A 311 40.93 29.29 -11.04
CA GLU A 311 39.76 30.10 -11.37
C GLU A 311 40.13 31.11 -12.45
N LEU A 312 39.38 31.12 -13.56
CA LEU A 312 39.38 32.22 -14.53
C LEU A 312 38.63 33.40 -13.92
N GLU A 313 39.28 34.56 -13.87
CA GLU A 313 38.70 35.85 -13.51
C GLU A 313 37.39 36.11 -14.29
N ILE A 314 36.27 36.05 -13.58
CA ILE A 314 35.02 36.63 -14.06
C ILE A 314 35.05 38.10 -13.67
N LYS A 315 35.16 38.99 -14.66
CA LYS A 315 34.95 40.43 -14.46
C LYS A 315 33.62 40.63 -13.71
N PRO A 316 33.64 41.26 -12.52
CA PRO A 316 32.43 41.46 -11.74
C PRO A 316 31.49 42.40 -12.51
N ALA A 317 30.20 42.06 -12.51
CA ALA A 317 29.18 43.08 -12.69
C ALA A 317 29.42 44.12 -11.60
N ILE A 318 29.66 45.37 -12.01
CA ILE A 318 29.90 46.48 -11.10
C ILE A 318 28.67 46.63 -10.20
N TYR A 319 28.77 46.10 -8.99
CA TYR A 319 28.01 46.52 -7.83
C TYR A 319 29.03 47.04 -6.84
N SER A 320 28.76 48.22 -6.28
CA SER A 320 29.68 48.96 -5.43
C SER A 320 30.11 48.15 -4.19
N ASP A 321 31.41 47.83 -4.09
CA ASP A 321 32.09 47.24 -2.94
C ASP A 321 32.17 48.19 -1.73
N SER A 322 31.03 48.55 -1.14
CA SER A 322 31.05 49.38 0.08
C SER A 322 29.98 49.08 1.13
N CYS A 323 29.20 48.01 1.01
CA CYS A 323 28.22 47.68 2.05
C CYS A 323 28.64 46.42 2.81
N GLN A 324 29.19 46.57 4.02
CA GLN A 324 29.35 45.45 4.96
C GLN A 324 27.98 44.83 5.29
N LEU A 325 27.91 43.51 5.54
CA LEU A 325 26.67 42.88 6.01
C LEU A 325 26.21 43.52 7.32
N PRO A 326 24.88 43.71 7.53
CA PRO A 326 24.37 44.21 8.78
C PRO A 326 24.64 43.21 9.90
N VAL A 327 25.50 43.58 10.85
CA VAL A 327 25.67 42.83 12.09
C VAL A 327 24.75 43.43 13.14
N LEU A 328 23.71 42.69 13.52
CA LEU A 328 22.80 43.15 14.56
C LEU A 328 23.54 43.22 15.90
N LYS A 329 23.60 44.43 16.50
CA LYS A 329 24.03 44.63 17.89
C LYS A 329 22.78 44.67 18.76
N ILE A 330 22.58 43.62 19.55
CA ILE A 330 21.37 43.45 20.37
C ILE A 330 21.65 43.95 21.78
N ASP A 331 20.82 44.85 22.29
CA ASP A 331 20.73 45.12 23.73
C ASP A 331 19.75 44.12 24.36
N GLU A 332 20.28 43.14 25.09
CA GLU A 332 19.49 42.06 25.67
C GLU A 332 18.43 42.52 26.69
N SER A 333 18.61 43.71 27.30
CA SER A 333 17.68 44.26 28.29
C SER A 333 16.39 44.82 27.66
N SER A 334 16.40 45.03 26.35
CA SER A 334 15.29 45.61 25.58
C SER A 334 14.38 44.58 24.92
N LEU A 335 14.72 43.29 25.00
CA LEU A 335 13.98 42.21 24.36
C LEU A 335 12.73 41.83 25.18
N PRO A 336 11.61 41.45 24.53
CA PRO A 336 10.43 40.97 25.25
C PRO A 336 10.74 39.66 25.97
N GLU A 337 10.11 39.44 27.12
CA GLU A 337 10.19 38.16 27.83
C GLU A 337 9.49 37.04 27.04
N PRO A 338 9.97 35.79 27.11
CA PRO A 338 9.27 34.64 26.54
C PRO A 338 7.90 34.47 27.21
N ALA A 339 6.84 34.47 26.41
CA ALA A 339 5.46 34.38 26.89
C ALA A 339 4.63 33.43 26.00
N PRO A 340 3.52 32.87 26.51
CA PRO A 340 2.60 32.09 25.70
C PRO A 340 2.11 32.88 24.48
N ARG A 341 1.93 32.19 23.35
CA ARG A 341 1.42 32.81 22.13
C ARG A 341 0.02 33.39 22.39
N PRO A 342 -0.28 34.65 22.01
CA PRO A 342 -1.61 35.23 22.13
C PRO A 342 -2.67 34.39 21.39
N LEU A 343 -3.88 34.27 21.97
CA LEU A 343 -4.97 33.44 21.43
C LEU A 343 -5.34 33.78 19.97
N ASP A 344 -5.28 35.06 19.61
CA ASP A 344 -5.60 35.56 18.26
C ASP A 344 -4.62 35.03 17.19
N LEU A 345 -3.37 34.78 17.59
CA LEU A 345 -2.31 34.20 16.74
C LEU A 345 -2.25 32.66 16.83
N MET A 346 -3.03 32.04 17.73
CA MET A 346 -3.16 30.58 17.82
C MET A 346 -4.15 30.03 16.79
N GLN A 347 -5.12 30.83 16.32
CA GLN A 347 -6.20 30.38 15.42
C GLN A 347 -5.95 30.71 13.94
N ALA A 348 -5.06 31.66 13.64
CA ALA A 348 -4.68 32.00 12.27
C ALA A 348 -3.46 31.17 11.82
N SER A 349 -3.56 30.48 10.68
CA SER A 349 -2.37 30.07 9.93
C SER A 349 -1.85 31.32 9.20
N PRO A 350 -0.76 31.97 9.65
CA PRO A 350 -0.28 33.16 8.94
C PRO A 350 0.08 32.76 7.51
N SER A 351 -0.45 33.50 6.53
CA SER A 351 0.12 33.50 5.19
C SER A 351 1.53 34.08 5.32
N ILE A 352 2.54 33.22 5.38
CA ILE A 352 3.95 33.61 5.54
C ILE A 352 4.46 34.39 4.31
N GLY A 353 3.66 34.51 3.23
CA GLY A 353 4.11 35.06 1.96
C GLY A 353 5.10 34.15 1.24
N TRP A 354 5.09 32.86 1.59
CA TRP A 354 5.94 31.83 0.98
C TRP A 354 5.44 31.46 -0.43
N SER A 355 6.35 31.34 -1.40
CA SER A 355 6.04 31.00 -2.79
C SER A 355 6.90 29.85 -3.31
N LEU A 356 6.41 29.16 -4.35
CA LEU A 356 7.17 28.12 -5.07
C LEU A 356 8.50 28.67 -5.61
N GLU A 357 8.53 29.92 -6.07
CA GLU A 357 9.75 30.57 -6.55
C GLU A 357 10.82 30.72 -5.45
N LEU A 358 10.41 30.98 -4.21
CA LEU A 358 11.30 31.05 -3.05
C LEU A 358 11.79 29.65 -2.65
N GLU A 359 10.92 28.64 -2.75
CA GLU A 359 11.31 27.25 -2.52
C GLU A 359 12.36 26.77 -3.54
N ASP A 360 12.14 27.05 -4.83
CA ASP A 360 13.08 26.72 -5.90
C ASP A 360 14.38 27.52 -5.77
N HIS A 361 14.32 28.77 -5.29
CA HIS A 361 15.50 29.57 -4.96
C HIS A 361 16.34 28.90 -3.87
N VAL A 362 15.73 28.51 -2.74
CA VAL A 362 16.44 27.84 -1.64
C VAL A 362 17.09 26.53 -2.13
N LYS A 363 16.35 25.72 -2.89
CA LYS A 363 16.90 24.48 -3.48
C LYS A 363 18.08 24.78 -4.41
N SER A 364 17.95 25.79 -5.26
CA SER A 364 19.05 26.21 -6.13
C SER A 364 20.27 26.67 -5.35
N VAL A 365 20.09 27.34 -4.21
CA VAL A 365 21.20 27.78 -3.35
C VAL A 365 21.84 26.60 -2.62
N CYS A 366 21.09 25.56 -2.23
CA CYS A 366 21.64 24.33 -1.64
C CYS A 366 22.55 23.53 -2.60
N ASP A 367 22.32 23.64 -3.91
CA ASP A 367 23.12 22.97 -4.94
C ASP A 367 24.33 23.80 -5.41
N ARG A 368 24.52 25.02 -4.90
CA ARG A 368 25.64 25.92 -5.19
C ARG A 368 26.71 25.85 -4.10
N THR A 369 27.93 26.22 -4.45
CA THR A 369 29.04 26.48 -3.52
C THR A 369 29.33 27.98 -3.48
N TYR A 370 29.82 28.47 -2.34
CA TYR A 370 30.07 29.90 -2.11
C TYR A 370 31.46 30.09 -1.53
N ARG A 371 32.18 31.11 -1.99
CA ARG A 371 33.55 31.39 -1.55
C ARG A 371 33.65 31.95 -0.14
N SER A 372 32.64 32.69 0.29
CA SER A 372 32.57 33.32 1.62
C SER A 372 31.16 33.31 2.18
N PHE A 373 31.03 33.50 3.50
CA PHE A 373 29.72 33.62 4.15
C PHE A 373 28.91 34.79 3.61
N ASP A 374 29.55 35.92 3.27
CA ASP A 374 28.88 37.09 2.69
C ASP A 374 28.17 36.76 1.38
N THR A 375 28.87 36.11 0.45
CA THR A 375 28.29 35.75 -0.86
C THR A 375 27.14 34.76 -0.73
N LEU A 376 27.25 33.79 0.18
CA LEU A 376 26.17 32.86 0.51
C LEU A 376 24.95 33.62 1.05
N LEU A 377 25.13 34.45 2.08
CA LEU A 377 24.02 35.12 2.72
C LEU A 377 23.35 36.16 1.82
N ARG A 378 24.13 36.82 0.97
CA ARG A 378 23.60 37.72 -0.08
C ARG A 378 22.74 36.99 -1.08
N ASP A 379 23.18 35.86 -1.63
CA ASP A 379 22.37 35.10 -2.57
C ASP A 379 21.12 34.54 -1.88
N LEU A 380 21.28 34.05 -0.64
CA LEU A 380 20.21 33.43 0.12
C LEU A 380 19.10 34.42 0.51
N VAL A 381 19.44 35.62 1.00
CA VAL A 381 18.49 36.56 1.61
C VAL A 381 18.40 37.92 0.89
N PHE A 382 19.52 38.52 0.49
CA PHE A 382 19.53 39.93 0.06
C PHE A 382 19.32 40.14 -1.45
N SER A 383 19.67 39.16 -2.30
CA SER A 383 19.63 39.24 -3.77
C SER A 383 18.21 39.44 -4.33
N ARG A 384 17.19 39.03 -3.57
CA ARG A 384 15.77 39.10 -3.95
C ARG A 384 14.98 40.18 -3.23
N ASN A 385 15.65 41.10 -2.53
CA ASN A 385 15.03 42.21 -1.80
C ASN A 385 13.93 41.75 -0.80
N ILE A 386 14.20 40.67 -0.06
CA ILE A 386 13.24 40.09 0.90
C ILE A 386 13.19 40.98 2.14
N GLN A 387 12.08 41.70 2.33
CA GLN A 387 11.91 42.64 3.45
C GLN A 387 11.23 42.00 4.67
N ASN A 388 10.45 40.93 4.48
CA ASN A 388 9.71 40.28 5.55
C ASN A 388 10.62 39.35 6.38
N ASP A 389 10.79 39.67 7.66
CA ASP A 389 11.64 38.92 8.58
C ASP A 389 11.21 37.47 8.80
N THR A 390 9.90 37.18 8.76
CA THR A 390 9.39 35.80 8.82
C THR A 390 9.82 35.01 7.58
N VAL A 391 9.80 35.63 6.39
CA VAL A 391 10.29 35.00 5.15
C VAL A 391 11.80 34.78 5.22
N LYS A 392 12.58 35.74 5.72
CA LYS A 392 14.02 35.56 5.93
C LYS A 392 14.30 34.37 6.86
N ALA A 393 13.68 34.35 8.04
CA ALA A 393 13.83 33.26 9.01
C ALA A 393 13.49 31.89 8.41
N ARG A 394 12.45 31.84 7.56
CA ARG A 394 12.00 30.65 6.84
C ARG A 394 13.01 30.16 5.80
N ILE A 395 13.56 31.07 5.00
CA ILE A 395 14.61 30.76 4.01
C ILE A 395 15.83 30.15 4.70
N LEU A 396 16.31 30.78 5.77
CA LEU A 396 17.45 30.30 6.54
C LEU A 396 17.19 28.91 7.13
N PHE A 397 15.97 28.69 7.65
CA PHE A 397 15.57 27.42 8.26
C PHE A 397 15.58 26.30 7.23
N GLN A 398 14.91 26.52 6.10
CA GLN A 398 14.79 25.52 5.05
C GLN A 398 16.14 25.24 4.38
N TRP A 399 16.95 26.26 4.12
CA TRP A 399 18.29 26.07 3.58
C TRP A 399 19.15 25.23 4.52
N LEU A 400 19.20 25.57 5.82
CA LEU A 400 20.03 24.85 6.77
C LEU A 400 19.58 23.40 6.98
N ALA A 401 18.28 23.14 6.97
CA ALA A 401 17.72 21.80 7.12
C ALA A 401 17.90 20.91 5.87
N THR A 402 17.99 21.50 4.67
CA THR A 402 18.09 20.76 3.40
C THR A 402 19.51 20.66 2.84
N MET A 403 20.39 21.61 3.16
CA MET A 403 21.77 21.59 2.70
C MET A 403 22.53 20.37 3.25
N LYS A 404 23.53 19.93 2.48
CA LYS A 404 24.46 18.88 2.90
C LYS A 404 25.69 19.56 3.51
N PRO A 405 26.00 19.33 4.80
CA PRO A 405 27.15 19.97 5.43
C PRO A 405 28.45 19.73 4.65
N GLN A 406 28.60 18.57 3.99
CA GLN A 406 29.77 18.24 3.16
C GLN A 406 29.99 19.21 1.98
N ASN A 407 28.94 19.93 1.56
CA ASN A 407 29.02 20.91 0.46
C ASN A 407 29.42 22.31 0.92
N LEU A 408 29.58 22.55 2.23
CA LEU A 408 30.02 23.84 2.78
C LEU A 408 31.54 24.01 2.60
N THR A 409 31.94 24.70 1.54
CA THR A 409 33.33 25.09 1.29
C THR A 409 33.42 26.61 1.38
N PHE A 410 34.44 27.16 2.03
CA PHE A 410 34.75 28.59 2.02
C PHE A 410 36.26 28.75 1.80
N ASP A 411 36.66 29.82 1.12
CA ASP A 411 38.05 30.07 0.71
C ASP A 411 38.97 30.34 1.91
N SER A 412 38.47 31.05 2.92
CA SER A 412 39.16 31.34 4.17
C SER A 412 38.23 31.09 5.36
N VAL A 413 38.75 30.45 6.41
CA VAL A 413 38.00 30.13 7.63
C VAL A 413 38.85 30.56 8.81
N ASP A 414 38.55 31.75 9.33
CA ASP A 414 39.23 32.32 10.49
C ASP A 414 38.55 31.84 11.79
N ILE A 415 39.33 31.75 12.86
CA ILE A 415 38.80 31.38 14.19
C ILE A 415 37.81 32.46 14.65
N GLY A 416 36.60 32.04 15.03
CA GLY A 416 35.50 32.90 15.45
C GLY A 416 34.66 33.48 14.30
N SER A 417 34.93 33.12 13.05
CA SER A 417 34.18 33.60 11.88
C SER A 417 32.85 32.85 11.67
N PRO A 418 31.88 33.44 10.95
CA PRO A 418 30.65 32.73 10.59
C PRO A 418 30.90 31.52 9.67
N GLU A 419 31.95 31.56 8.85
CA GLU A 419 32.43 30.43 8.03
C GLU A 419 32.88 29.24 8.90
N GLU A 420 33.62 29.50 9.99
CA GLU A 420 34.03 28.46 10.94
C GLU A 420 32.80 27.79 11.57
N THR A 421 31.82 28.61 11.99
CA THR A 421 30.57 28.12 12.59
C THR A 421 29.83 27.19 11.63
N LEU A 422 29.69 27.57 10.35
CA LEU A 422 29.01 26.73 9.36
C LEU A 422 29.82 25.48 9.00
N ARG A 423 31.14 25.57 8.80
CA ARG A 423 31.99 24.40 8.55
C ARG A 423 32.06 23.44 9.73
N GLY A 424 31.90 23.93 10.95
CA GLY A 424 31.84 23.12 12.16
C GLY A 424 30.74 22.04 12.12
N LEU A 425 29.71 22.20 11.27
CA LEU A 425 28.69 21.17 11.01
C LEU A 425 29.25 19.92 10.32
N GLN A 426 30.33 20.02 9.54
CA GLN A 426 31.01 18.88 8.91
C GLN A 426 31.74 18.01 9.94
N THR A 427 32.38 18.67 10.90
CA THR A 427 33.26 18.05 11.91
C THR A 427 32.55 17.81 13.24
N GLN A 428 31.24 18.10 13.32
CA GLN A 428 30.41 18.02 14.52
C GLN A 428 30.92 18.90 15.69
N ARG A 429 31.73 19.93 15.40
CA ARG A 429 32.21 20.91 16.39
C ARG A 429 31.20 22.04 16.65
N THR A 430 30.14 22.12 15.85
CA THR A 430 29.09 23.13 15.96
C THR A 430 27.72 22.49 15.83
N THR A 431 26.72 23.02 16.56
CA THR A 431 25.33 22.55 16.46
C THR A 431 24.55 23.31 15.37
N TYR A 432 23.49 22.70 14.87
CA TYR A 432 22.57 23.36 13.94
C TYR A 432 21.95 24.63 14.53
N ALA A 433 21.73 24.66 15.86
CA ALA A 433 21.21 25.84 16.54
C ALA A 433 22.20 27.01 16.56
N MET A 434 23.50 26.73 16.71
CA MET A 434 24.56 27.74 16.61
C MET A 434 24.67 28.29 15.17
N ALA A 435 24.62 27.40 14.17
CA ALA A 435 24.64 27.79 12.76
C ALA A 435 23.43 28.67 12.39
N TYR A 436 22.22 28.29 12.81
CA TYR A 436 21.00 29.08 12.57
C TYR A 436 21.06 30.44 13.28
N ASN A 437 21.56 30.49 14.51
CA ASN A 437 21.73 31.73 15.26
C ASN A 437 22.70 32.70 14.56
N THR A 438 23.81 32.18 14.03
CA THR A 438 24.77 32.97 13.25
C THR A 438 24.13 33.51 11.98
N LEU A 439 23.41 32.68 11.21
CA LEU A 439 22.68 33.13 10.01
C LEU A 439 21.66 34.23 10.33
N CYS A 440 20.91 34.09 11.44
CA CYS A 440 19.96 35.10 11.92
C CYS A 440 20.65 36.43 12.24
N LYS A 441 21.74 36.39 13.01
CA LYS A 441 22.51 37.58 13.43
C LYS A 441 22.97 38.44 12.25
N TYR A 442 23.48 37.81 11.20
CA TYR A 442 23.95 38.50 9.98
C TYR A 442 22.82 38.82 8.98
N SER A 443 21.61 38.29 9.21
CA SER A 443 20.39 38.65 8.44
C SER A 443 19.56 39.74 9.10
N GLY A 444 20.02 40.28 10.25
CA GLY A 444 19.29 41.27 11.02
C GLY A 444 18.15 40.70 11.90
N LEU A 445 18.14 39.39 12.14
CA LEU A 445 17.12 38.72 12.96
C LEU A 445 17.64 38.48 14.38
N VAL A 446 16.79 38.73 15.38
CA VAL A 446 17.07 38.40 16.78
C VAL A 446 16.75 36.92 17.02
N SER A 447 17.76 36.14 17.41
CA SER A 447 17.64 34.73 17.75
C SER A 447 18.34 34.44 19.08
N LYS A 448 17.81 33.46 19.83
CA LYS A 448 18.40 32.92 21.05
C LYS A 448 18.55 31.40 20.91
N ILE A 449 19.67 30.87 21.40
CA ILE A 449 19.90 29.42 21.48
C ILE A 449 19.32 28.93 22.81
N ILE A 450 18.51 27.89 22.76
CA ILE A 450 17.89 27.26 23.92
C ILE A 450 18.55 25.91 24.14
N PHE A 451 18.91 25.63 25.39
CA PHE A 451 19.47 24.37 25.85
C PHE A 451 18.38 23.56 26.58
N GLY A 452 18.43 22.24 26.42
CA GLY A 452 17.51 21.34 27.08
C GLY A 452 17.67 19.90 26.63
N VAL A 453 16.60 19.12 26.74
CA VAL A 453 16.54 17.72 26.28
C VAL A 453 15.46 17.54 25.21
N ALA A 454 15.66 16.58 24.32
CA ALA A 454 14.66 16.24 23.31
C ALA A 454 14.40 14.73 23.22
N LYS A 455 13.16 14.35 22.91
CA LYS A 455 12.77 12.97 22.62
C LYS A 455 13.21 12.61 21.19
N GLY A 456 14.37 11.96 21.08
CA GLY A 456 14.94 11.47 19.82
C GLY A 456 14.19 10.27 19.21
N MET A 457 14.70 9.77 18.08
CA MET A 457 14.09 8.65 17.33
C MET A 457 14.01 7.33 18.12
N ASP A 458 14.89 7.16 19.08
CA ASP A 458 15.03 6.00 19.97
C ASP A 458 14.29 6.16 21.30
N TYR A 459 13.68 7.32 21.55
CA TYR A 459 12.93 7.56 22.78
C TYR A 459 11.69 6.66 22.85
N LYS A 460 11.56 5.96 23.98
CA LYS A 460 10.35 5.19 24.32
C LYS A 460 9.58 5.86 25.43
N PRO A 461 8.24 5.84 25.40
CA PRO A 461 7.47 6.45 26.47
C PRO A 461 7.81 5.82 27.82
N GLY A 462 8.05 6.66 28.84
CA GLY A 462 8.52 6.23 30.16
C GLY A 462 10.02 6.32 30.39
N ASN A 463 10.82 6.52 29.33
CA ASN A 463 12.24 6.77 29.50
C ASN A 463 12.43 8.04 30.35
N THR A 464 13.24 7.90 31.40
CA THR A 464 13.68 9.02 32.24
C THR A 464 14.95 9.62 31.67
N PHE A 465 15.03 10.95 31.64
CA PHE A 465 16.26 11.65 31.28
C PHE A 465 17.21 11.68 32.48
N THR A 466 18.39 11.08 32.34
CA THR A 466 19.47 11.22 33.32
C THR A 466 20.36 12.41 32.96
N PRO A 467 21.00 13.09 33.94
CA PRO A 467 21.93 14.18 33.67
C PRO A 467 23.03 13.73 32.70
N GLY A 468 23.14 14.38 31.54
CA GLY A 468 24.12 14.03 30.50
C GLY A 468 23.56 13.30 29.28
N SER A 469 22.32 12.80 29.32
CA SER A 469 21.67 12.08 28.22
C SER A 469 20.70 12.94 27.43
N ASN A 470 20.60 12.71 26.12
CA ASN A 470 19.64 13.37 25.20
C ASN A 470 19.65 14.91 25.21
N HIS A 471 20.79 15.50 25.54
CA HIS A 471 21.00 16.94 25.43
C HIS A 471 20.80 17.39 23.98
N HIS A 472 20.01 18.43 23.82
CA HIS A 472 19.69 19.00 22.52
C HIS A 472 19.64 20.52 22.59
N THR A 473 19.85 21.17 21.45
CA THR A 473 19.83 22.64 21.34
C THR A 473 19.00 23.06 20.14
N TRP A 474 18.17 24.08 20.33
CA TRP A 474 17.30 24.65 19.31
C TRP A 474 17.26 26.18 19.44
N ASN A 475 16.42 26.85 18.65
CA ASN A 475 16.35 28.31 18.64
C ASN A 475 14.96 28.84 19.00
N ALA A 476 14.92 30.04 19.57
CA ALA A 476 13.78 30.94 19.48
C ALA A 476 14.18 32.17 18.68
N VAL A 477 13.35 32.56 17.71
CA VAL A 477 13.54 33.74 16.86
C VAL A 477 12.43 34.76 17.14
N LEU A 478 12.78 36.03 17.30
CA LEU A 478 11.82 37.09 17.56
C LEU A 478 11.27 37.60 16.23
N LEU A 479 9.99 37.33 15.94
CA LEU A 479 9.33 37.70 14.71
C LEU A 479 8.04 38.44 15.04
N ASN A 480 7.80 39.59 14.41
CA ASN A 480 6.60 40.42 14.64
C ASN A 480 6.32 40.71 16.14
N GLY A 481 7.39 40.87 16.95
CA GLY A 481 7.29 41.16 18.38
C GLY A 481 7.02 39.95 19.28
N VAL A 482 6.95 38.72 18.74
CA VAL A 482 6.74 37.48 19.50
C VAL A 482 7.86 36.47 19.28
N TRP A 483 8.19 35.69 20.32
CA TRP A 483 9.19 34.62 20.22
C TRP A 483 8.59 33.38 19.56
N GLU A 484 9.29 32.84 18.57
CA GLU A 484 8.86 31.69 17.78
C GLU A 484 9.90 30.57 17.81
N LEU A 485 9.47 29.33 18.07
CA LEU A 485 10.35 28.17 18.21
C LEU A 485 10.77 27.60 16.85
N VAL A 486 12.06 27.30 16.71
CA VAL A 486 12.65 26.76 15.49
C VAL A 486 13.67 25.68 15.82
N ASP A 487 13.55 24.50 15.19
CA ASP A 487 14.57 23.44 15.26
C ASP A 487 14.96 22.92 13.87
N THR A 488 16.12 23.35 13.41
CA THR A 488 16.67 22.97 12.09
C THR A 488 17.22 21.55 12.05
N ARG A 489 17.62 20.96 13.20
CA ARG A 489 18.16 19.60 13.25
C ARG A 489 17.04 18.55 13.19
N PHE A 490 15.95 18.77 13.92
CA PHE A 490 14.76 17.91 13.92
C PHE A 490 13.97 18.05 12.61
N ALA A 491 14.00 19.24 11.98
CA ALA A 491 13.50 19.42 10.62
C ALA A 491 14.21 18.56 9.57
N LYS A 492 15.46 18.14 9.83
CA LYS A 492 16.22 17.22 8.98
C LYS A 492 15.95 15.77 9.38
N ARG A 493 14.78 15.27 8.98
CA ARG A 493 14.25 13.96 9.38
C ARG A 493 14.93 12.82 8.60
N PRO A 494 15.55 11.82 9.26
CA PRO A 494 16.00 10.63 8.57
C PRO A 494 14.82 9.75 8.12
N VAL A 495 14.89 9.26 6.89
CA VAL A 495 13.95 8.30 6.29
C VAL A 495 14.64 6.94 6.24
N LEU A 496 14.04 5.96 6.93
CA LEU A 496 14.43 4.55 6.85
C LEU A 496 13.90 3.96 5.53
N ALA A 497 14.81 3.61 4.62
CA ALA A 497 14.45 2.93 3.38
C ALA A 497 14.24 1.42 3.62
N GLY A 498 12.99 1.02 3.90
CA GLY A 498 12.51 -0.37 3.79
C GLY A 498 12.97 -1.37 4.85
N ALA A 499 12.26 -2.50 4.95
CA ALA A 499 12.42 -3.56 5.94
C ALA A 499 13.72 -4.43 5.80
N THR A 500 14.76 -3.91 5.16
CA THR A 500 16.09 -4.52 5.12
C THR A 500 17.10 -3.44 5.46
N GLY A 501 17.56 -3.43 6.72
CA GLY A 501 18.45 -2.41 7.29
C GLY A 501 19.80 -2.29 6.56
N GLY A 502 19.82 -1.51 5.48
CA GLY A 502 21.03 -0.98 4.85
C GLY A 502 21.37 0.43 5.38
N PRO A 503 22.65 0.83 5.43
CA PRO A 503 23.10 2.05 6.14
C PRO A 503 23.00 3.35 5.31
N SER A 504 22.09 3.46 4.35
CA SER A 504 21.89 4.74 3.64
C SER A 504 20.72 5.52 4.22
N MET A 505 20.99 6.41 5.20
CA MET A 505 20.02 7.39 5.68
C MET A 505 19.70 8.40 4.56
N GLN A 506 18.48 8.37 4.03
CA GLN A 506 17.92 9.48 3.27
C GLN A 506 17.34 10.49 4.26
N TYR A 507 17.31 11.79 3.94
CA TYR A 507 16.73 12.80 4.83
C TYR A 507 15.62 13.56 4.10
N GLU A 508 14.47 13.71 4.75
CA GLU A 508 13.35 14.54 4.35
C GLU A 508 13.27 15.79 5.23
N PHE A 509 12.72 16.86 4.67
CA PHE A 509 12.51 18.11 5.37
C PHE A 509 11.13 18.10 6.05
N ASP A 510 11.08 18.31 7.37
CA ASP A 510 9.86 18.36 8.17
C ASP A 510 9.56 19.81 8.58
N ASP A 511 8.47 20.33 8.03
CA ASP A 511 8.03 21.71 8.22
C ASP A 511 7.59 22.03 9.65
N HIS A 512 7.23 20.99 10.41
CA HIS A 512 6.62 21.12 11.73
C HIS A 512 7.47 21.93 12.69
N PHE A 513 8.80 21.89 12.56
CA PHE A 513 9.76 22.51 13.48
C PHE A 513 10.10 23.97 13.14
N PHE A 514 9.28 24.65 12.32
CA PHE A 514 9.36 26.09 12.08
C PHE A 514 8.15 26.83 12.65
N MET A 515 8.36 27.75 13.58
CA MET A 515 7.31 28.51 14.28
C MET A 515 6.24 27.59 14.92
N THR A 516 6.69 26.45 15.44
CA THR A 516 5.80 25.46 16.06
C THR A 516 5.14 26.07 17.28
N ASN A 517 3.82 25.89 17.42
CA ASN A 517 3.11 26.28 18.63
C ASN A 517 3.76 25.59 19.86
N PRO A 518 4.13 26.33 20.93
CA PRO A 518 4.74 25.75 22.13
C PRO A 518 3.97 24.57 22.73
N GLN A 519 2.64 24.57 22.67
CA GLN A 519 1.78 23.46 23.14
C GLN A 519 1.98 22.17 22.34
N LYS A 520 2.47 22.26 21.11
CA LYS A 520 2.83 21.11 20.26
C LYS A 520 4.32 20.78 20.40
N PHE A 521 5.18 21.80 20.48
CA PHE A 521 6.63 21.65 20.55
C PHE A 521 7.09 20.93 21.83
N ILE A 522 6.41 21.17 22.97
CA ILE A 522 6.69 20.54 24.27
C ILE A 522 6.57 19.01 24.26
N TYR A 523 5.92 18.41 23.26
CA TYR A 523 5.88 16.94 23.14
C TYR A 523 7.21 16.33 22.71
N THR A 524 8.13 17.13 22.18
CA THR A 524 9.44 16.68 21.70
C THR A 524 10.60 17.37 22.42
N HIS A 525 10.45 18.62 22.86
CA HIS A 525 11.54 19.44 23.44
C HIS A 525 11.19 19.95 24.84
N PHE A 526 12.11 19.81 25.79
CA PHE A 526 11.98 20.33 27.15
C PHE A 526 13.19 21.21 27.51
N PRO A 527 13.02 22.54 27.69
CA PRO A 527 14.12 23.46 27.97
C PRO A 527 14.64 23.38 29.40
N ASP A 528 15.93 23.65 29.58
CA ASP A 528 16.57 23.78 30.90
C ASP A 528 16.02 24.98 31.69
N GLU A 529 15.79 26.09 30.99
CA GLU A 529 15.17 27.30 31.53
C GLU A 529 13.65 27.27 31.26
N SER A 530 12.84 27.17 32.32
CA SER A 530 11.39 26.96 32.22
C SER A 530 10.63 28.04 31.45
N LYS A 531 11.09 29.30 31.46
CA LYS A 531 10.48 30.40 30.69
C LYS A 531 10.41 30.11 29.18
N TRP A 532 11.37 29.36 28.64
CA TRP A 532 11.40 29.01 27.22
C TRP A 532 10.41 27.91 26.83
N GLN A 533 9.67 27.33 27.79
CA GLN A 533 8.51 26.51 27.46
C GLN A 533 7.45 27.38 26.77
N MET A 534 7.32 28.66 27.15
CA MET A 534 6.28 29.57 26.64
C MET A 534 4.87 28.97 26.79
N LEU A 535 4.65 28.31 27.93
CA LEU A 535 3.40 27.66 28.31
C LEU A 535 2.88 28.24 29.62
N ASP A 536 1.56 28.26 29.73
CA ASP A 536 0.85 28.51 30.98
C ASP A 536 -0.33 27.52 31.09
N PRO A 537 -0.33 26.58 32.06
CA PRO A 537 0.72 26.32 33.04
C PRO A 537 1.96 25.64 32.42
N LEU A 538 3.10 25.76 33.12
CA LEU A 538 4.35 25.07 32.76
C LEU A 538 4.23 23.54 32.94
N VAL A 539 4.92 22.81 32.08
CA VAL A 539 5.04 21.35 32.13
C VAL A 539 6.24 20.96 32.99
N THR A 540 6.06 19.98 33.88
CA THR A 540 7.15 19.41 34.69
C THR A 540 7.92 18.34 33.92
N MET A 541 9.18 18.07 34.27
CA MET A 541 9.96 16.98 33.66
C MET A 541 9.26 15.62 33.77
N GLU A 542 8.64 15.34 34.91
CA GLU A 542 7.84 14.13 35.13
C GLU A 542 6.66 14.04 34.15
N THR A 543 5.91 15.14 34.00
CA THR A 543 4.81 15.20 33.03
C THR A 543 5.35 15.02 31.60
N PHE A 544 6.47 15.65 31.26
CA PHE A 544 7.13 15.51 29.97
C PHE A 544 7.49 14.07 29.64
N CYS A 545 8.15 13.34 30.56
CA CYS A 545 8.47 11.92 30.40
C CYS A 545 7.23 11.04 30.25
N ASN A 546 6.14 11.42 30.91
CA ASN A 546 4.88 10.68 30.91
C ASN A 546 3.90 11.10 29.81
N MET A 547 4.23 12.06 28.93
CA MET A 547 3.41 12.37 27.75
C MET A 547 3.63 11.35 26.62
N PRO A 548 2.57 10.98 25.86
CA PRO A 548 2.69 10.06 24.72
C PRO A 548 3.68 10.60 23.69
N VAL A 549 4.39 9.70 23.01
CA VAL A 549 5.27 10.09 21.91
C VAL A 549 4.37 10.47 20.74
N MET A 550 4.36 11.75 20.38
CA MET A 550 3.61 12.27 19.25
C MET A 550 4.57 12.75 18.17
N THR A 551 4.34 12.29 16.94
CA THR A 551 5.16 12.72 15.81
C THR A 551 4.59 14.00 15.19
N PRO A 552 5.40 14.76 14.45
CA PRO A 552 4.93 15.87 13.62
C PRO A 552 3.68 15.55 12.76
N HIS A 553 3.57 14.30 12.30
CA HIS A 553 2.48 13.85 11.45
C HIS A 553 1.13 13.83 12.17
N PHE A 554 1.11 13.58 13.48
CA PHE A 554 -0.12 13.67 14.29
C PHE A 554 -0.75 15.07 14.18
N PHE A 555 0.08 16.10 14.35
CA PHE A 555 -0.36 17.49 14.28
C PHE A 555 -0.68 17.94 12.85
N ALA A 556 0.06 17.47 11.85
CA ALA A 556 -0.20 17.78 10.43
C ALA A 556 -1.55 17.22 9.94
N LEU A 557 -1.96 16.06 10.47
CA LEU A 557 -3.28 15.49 10.23
C LEU A 557 -4.40 16.18 11.03
N GLY A 558 -4.06 17.14 11.90
CA GLY A 558 -5.01 17.86 12.77
C GLY A 558 -5.62 16.96 13.84
N MET A 559 -4.91 15.89 14.22
CA MET A 559 -5.38 14.96 15.25
C MET A 559 -5.23 15.59 16.65
N ASP A 560 -6.02 15.06 17.60
CA ASP A 560 -5.97 15.48 19.00
C ASP A 560 -6.29 14.30 19.94
N LEU A 561 -5.85 14.37 21.19
CA LEU A 561 -6.07 13.32 22.19
C LEU A 561 -7.45 13.52 22.85
N LEU A 562 -8.29 12.49 22.88
CA LEU A 562 -9.60 12.55 23.56
C LEU A 562 -9.60 11.86 24.92
N SER A 563 -9.01 10.67 25.05
CA SER A 563 -9.05 9.91 26.31
C SER A 563 -7.79 10.06 27.17
N HIS A 564 -6.65 9.52 26.74
CA HIS A 564 -5.44 9.43 27.57
C HIS A 564 -4.40 10.48 27.16
N LYS A 565 -4.07 11.39 28.08
CA LYS A 565 -3.02 12.41 27.89
C LYS A 565 -1.64 11.95 28.34
N LEU A 566 -1.58 10.83 29.05
CA LEU A 566 -0.35 10.19 29.51
C LEU A 566 -0.01 9.00 28.61
N ALA A 567 1.27 8.73 28.48
CA ALA A 567 1.82 7.64 27.69
C ALA A 567 1.53 6.27 28.32
N TYR A 568 1.57 6.20 29.65
CA TYR A 568 1.23 5.00 30.40
C TYR A 568 -0.28 4.93 30.60
N VAL A 569 -0.87 3.87 30.06
CA VAL A 569 -2.29 3.56 30.21
C VAL A 569 -2.40 2.30 31.07
N HIS A 570 -2.90 2.47 32.28
CA HIS A 570 -3.17 1.35 33.19
C HIS A 570 -4.49 0.68 32.80
N SER A 571 -4.46 -0.64 32.68
CA SER A 571 -5.57 -1.45 32.15
C SER A 571 -5.86 -2.64 33.06
N THR A 572 -7.06 -2.68 33.64
CA THR A 572 -7.58 -3.83 34.40
C THR A 572 -8.63 -4.59 33.57
N GLY A 573 -8.24 -5.05 32.38
CA GLY A 573 -9.10 -5.78 31.45
C GLY A 573 -9.24 -5.10 30.09
N LYS A 574 -10.33 -4.36 29.87
CA LYS A 574 -10.55 -3.61 28.61
C LYS A 574 -9.99 -2.21 28.72
N SER A 575 -9.29 -1.76 27.68
CA SER A 575 -8.80 -0.38 27.55
C SER A 575 -9.34 0.28 26.29
N ILE A 576 -9.66 1.57 26.38
CA ILE A 576 -10.19 2.36 25.26
C ILE A 576 -9.34 3.60 25.04
N ILE A 577 -8.67 3.68 23.88
CA ILE A 577 -7.92 4.86 23.46
C ILE A 577 -8.72 5.59 22.40
N GLU A 578 -8.92 6.89 22.58
CA GLU A 578 -9.73 7.72 21.70
C GLU A 578 -8.91 8.91 21.20
N LEU A 579 -8.91 9.12 19.89
CA LEU A 579 -8.30 10.28 19.25
C LEU A 579 -9.35 11.00 18.40
N LYS A 580 -9.19 12.31 18.27
CA LYS A 580 -9.99 13.16 17.38
C LYS A 580 -9.23 13.37 16.08
N TYR A 581 -9.96 13.53 14.99
CA TYR A 581 -9.42 14.01 13.72
C TYR A 581 -10.43 14.93 13.01
N PRO A 582 -9.98 15.82 12.10
CA PRO A 582 -10.87 16.76 11.43
C PRO A 582 -11.83 16.03 10.47
N LYS A 583 -13.14 16.30 10.58
CA LYS A 583 -14.15 15.71 9.69
C LYS A 583 -13.96 16.06 8.20
N SER A 584 -13.27 17.16 7.91
CA SER A 584 -12.92 17.59 6.56
C SER A 584 -11.84 16.71 5.92
N LYS A 585 -11.07 15.96 6.71
CA LYS A 585 -10.00 15.08 6.22
C LYS A 585 -10.49 13.62 6.21
N ARG A 586 -10.18 12.90 5.14
CA ARG A 586 -10.36 11.45 5.06
C ARG A 586 -9.05 10.79 5.48
N LEU A 587 -9.04 10.16 6.65
CA LEU A 587 -7.86 9.49 7.19
C LEU A 587 -8.04 7.97 7.15
N HIS A 588 -6.98 7.26 6.78
CA HIS A 588 -6.86 5.82 6.94
C HIS A 588 -5.91 5.58 8.10
N LEU A 589 -6.35 4.83 9.12
CA LEU A 589 -5.55 4.50 10.30
C LEU A 589 -5.30 2.99 10.39
N THR A 590 -4.18 2.61 11.00
CA THR A 590 -3.82 1.24 11.37
C THR A 590 -2.96 1.28 12.63
N PHE A 591 -2.72 0.14 13.28
CA PHE A 591 -1.90 0.11 14.49
C PHE A 591 -1.03 -1.17 14.58
N SER A 592 -0.05 -1.15 15.47
CA SER A 592 0.74 -2.32 15.88
C SER A 592 0.74 -2.45 17.40
N VAL A 593 0.87 -3.70 17.87
CA VAL A 593 0.98 -4.04 19.29
C VAL A 593 2.19 -4.95 19.46
N ILE A 594 3.09 -4.56 20.35
CA ILE A 594 4.32 -5.31 20.66
C ILE A 594 4.35 -5.55 22.17
N SER A 595 4.54 -6.78 22.64
CA SER A 595 4.72 -7.06 24.06
C SER A 595 6.11 -6.66 24.57
N ASP A 596 6.27 -6.63 25.90
CA ASP A 596 7.51 -6.30 26.60
C ASP A 596 8.74 -7.10 26.15
N ASN A 597 8.57 -8.38 25.82
CA ASN A 597 9.59 -9.28 25.28
C ASN A 597 9.93 -9.03 23.79
N GLY A 598 9.32 -8.04 23.16
CA GLY A 598 9.52 -7.71 21.74
C GLY A 598 8.73 -8.57 20.76
N THR A 599 7.86 -9.47 21.21
CA THR A 599 7.03 -10.30 20.32
C THR A 599 5.76 -9.58 19.87
N GLU A 600 5.31 -9.87 18.65
CA GLU A 600 4.02 -9.37 18.12
C GLU A 600 2.91 -10.43 18.20
N GLU A 601 3.18 -11.57 18.84
CA GLU A 601 2.29 -12.74 18.83
C GLU A 601 2.18 -13.35 20.23
N TYR A 602 1.00 -13.88 20.53
CA TYR A 602 0.70 -14.63 21.74
C TYR A 602 0.05 -15.95 21.33
N GLU A 603 0.67 -17.09 21.68
CA GLU A 603 0.19 -18.44 21.32
C GLU A 603 -0.10 -18.61 19.81
N GLY A 604 0.77 -18.04 18.95
CA GLY A 604 0.63 -18.09 17.48
C GLY A 604 -0.43 -17.14 16.90
N VAL A 605 -1.07 -16.31 17.74
CA VAL A 605 -2.03 -15.28 17.32
C VAL A 605 -1.40 -13.90 17.47
N LYS A 606 -1.42 -13.10 16.39
CA LYS A 606 -0.91 -11.73 16.43
C LYS A 606 -1.63 -10.87 17.47
N LEU A 607 -0.87 -10.13 18.29
CA LEU A 607 -1.39 -9.25 19.35
C LEU A 607 -2.34 -8.18 18.81
N VAL A 608 -2.19 -7.74 17.55
CA VAL A 608 -3.13 -6.83 16.89
C VAL A 608 -4.56 -7.38 16.83
N ARG A 609 -4.75 -8.71 16.91
CA ARG A 609 -6.07 -9.34 16.98
C ARG A 609 -6.76 -9.17 18.34
N TYR A 610 -6.06 -8.71 19.37
CA TYR A 610 -6.64 -8.34 20.67
C TYR A 610 -7.00 -6.86 20.76
N ALA A 611 -6.98 -6.17 19.61
CA ALA A 611 -7.31 -4.77 19.48
C ALA A 611 -8.26 -4.56 18.29
N MET A 612 -9.16 -3.59 18.42
CA MET A 612 -10.14 -3.23 17.39
C MET A 612 -10.11 -1.73 17.17
N LEU A 613 -10.02 -1.30 15.90
CA LEU A 613 -10.07 0.10 15.50
C LEU A 613 -11.45 0.42 14.91
N GLU A 614 -12.07 1.50 15.37
CA GLU A 614 -13.30 2.07 14.80
C GLU A 614 -13.08 3.56 14.52
N ALA A 615 -13.35 4.02 13.29
CA ALA A 615 -13.26 5.44 12.93
C ALA A 615 -14.60 5.95 12.42
N ASN A 616 -15.20 6.91 13.13
CA ASN A 616 -16.47 7.51 12.76
C ASN A 616 -16.53 9.00 13.14
N ALA A 617 -17.18 9.82 12.30
CA ALA A 617 -17.53 11.20 12.60
C ALA A 617 -16.39 12.08 13.20
N GLY A 618 -15.14 11.91 12.77
CA GLY A 618 -14.00 12.69 13.29
C GLY A 618 -13.46 12.20 14.64
N LYS A 619 -13.82 10.98 15.04
CA LYS A 619 -13.34 10.28 16.22
C LYS A 619 -12.83 8.90 15.80
N VAL A 620 -11.69 8.50 16.35
CA VAL A 620 -11.17 7.15 16.22
C VAL A 620 -11.05 6.52 17.61
N THR A 621 -11.52 5.28 17.73
CA THR A 621 -11.62 4.53 18.99
C THR A 621 -10.90 3.20 18.82
N PHE A 622 -9.91 2.94 19.69
CA PHE A 622 -9.20 1.68 19.78
C PHE A 622 -9.65 0.93 21.03
N ARG A 623 -10.19 -0.28 20.87
CA ARG A 623 -10.64 -1.14 21.98
C ARG A 623 -9.67 -2.31 22.15
N LEU A 624 -8.95 -2.31 23.27
CA LEU A 624 -7.88 -3.27 23.60
C LEU A 624 -8.36 -4.26 24.65
N ARG A 625 -7.97 -5.54 24.53
CA ARG A 625 -8.31 -6.63 25.47
C ARG A 625 -7.19 -7.67 25.55
N PHE A 626 -6.03 -7.30 26.09
CA PHE A 626 -4.86 -8.16 26.04
C PHE A 626 -5.03 -9.46 26.86
N PRO A 627 -4.47 -10.59 26.39
CA PRO A 627 -4.73 -11.91 26.97
C PRO A 627 -3.89 -12.20 28.22
N VAL A 628 -2.81 -11.47 28.48
CA VAL A 628 -1.92 -11.69 29.63
C VAL A 628 -1.56 -10.37 30.29
N LYS A 629 -1.17 -10.45 31.56
CA LYS A 629 -0.61 -9.30 32.29
C LYS A 629 0.75 -8.94 31.68
N GLY A 630 1.09 -7.66 31.67
CA GLY A 630 2.36 -7.17 31.15
C GLY A 630 2.26 -5.81 30.49
N LYS A 631 3.37 -5.35 29.93
CA LYS A 631 3.46 -4.08 29.21
C LYS A 631 3.39 -4.30 27.72
N TYR A 632 2.59 -3.48 27.03
CA TYR A 632 2.42 -3.52 25.59
C TYR A 632 2.72 -2.16 24.97
N THR A 633 3.60 -2.12 23.99
CA THR A 633 3.81 -0.94 23.16
C THR A 633 2.71 -0.88 22.10
N PHE A 634 1.89 0.17 22.14
CA PHE A 634 0.79 0.40 21.22
C PHE A 634 1.10 1.58 20.30
N ILE A 635 1.29 1.31 19.01
CA ILE A 635 1.71 2.31 18.01
C ILE A 635 0.60 2.53 17.01
N VAL A 636 0.19 3.78 16.82
CA VAL A 636 -0.82 4.18 15.84
C VAL A 636 -0.14 4.79 14.63
N TYR A 637 -0.60 4.39 13.44
CA TYR A 637 -0.20 4.95 12.16
C TYR A 637 -1.40 5.53 11.44
N ALA A 638 -1.19 6.62 10.70
CA ALA A 638 -2.23 7.24 9.89
C ALA A 638 -1.67 7.75 8.56
N LYS A 639 -2.56 7.87 7.58
CA LYS A 639 -2.33 8.56 6.32
C LYS A 639 -3.59 9.31 5.89
N GLU A 640 -3.41 10.38 5.14
CA GLU A 640 -4.50 11.13 4.52
C GLU A 640 -4.80 10.56 3.13
N ASP A 641 -6.05 10.16 2.89
CA ASP A 641 -6.51 9.61 1.60
C ASP A 641 -6.76 10.78 0.64
N ASN A 642 -5.68 11.23 -0.02
CA ASN A 642 -5.71 12.32 -0.99
C ASN A 642 -5.51 11.75 -2.41
N PRO A 643 -6.53 11.82 -3.30
CA PRO A 643 -6.44 11.30 -4.67
C PRO A 643 -5.30 11.90 -5.51
N ASN A 644 -4.81 13.08 -5.13
CA ASN A 644 -3.80 13.84 -5.87
C ASN A 644 -2.37 13.63 -5.36
N LYS A 645 -2.17 12.87 -4.27
CA LYS A 645 -0.82 12.53 -3.73
C LYS A 645 -0.53 11.05 -3.98
N SER A 646 0.57 10.75 -4.67
CA SER A 646 1.01 9.38 -4.96
C SER A 646 1.70 8.69 -3.78
N ASP A 647 2.14 9.43 -2.76
CA ASP A 647 2.71 8.88 -1.53
C ASP A 647 1.61 8.37 -0.60
N ASN A 648 1.41 7.06 -0.61
CA ASN A 648 0.33 6.38 0.10
C ASN A 648 0.83 5.63 1.36
N VAL A 649 1.91 6.14 1.97
CA VAL A 649 2.64 5.52 3.09
C VAL A 649 2.00 5.91 4.42
N PHE A 650 1.86 4.94 5.33
CA PHE A 650 1.44 5.20 6.70
C PHE A 650 2.59 5.80 7.50
N ALA A 651 2.34 6.91 8.19
CA ALA A 651 3.28 7.48 9.14
C ALA A 651 2.83 7.16 10.57
N GLN A 652 3.79 6.86 11.45
CA GLN A 652 3.53 6.76 12.88
C GLN A 652 3.05 8.13 13.38
N VAL A 653 1.95 8.16 14.12
CA VAL A 653 1.36 9.40 14.67
C VAL A 653 1.47 9.47 16.19
N CYS A 654 1.20 8.37 16.91
CA CYS A 654 1.38 8.33 18.35
C CYS A 654 1.75 6.94 18.88
N GLU A 655 2.43 6.89 20.03
CA GLU A 655 2.82 5.67 20.73
C GLU A 655 2.51 5.75 22.24
N TYR A 656 1.92 4.67 22.76
CA TYR A 656 1.53 4.47 24.16
C TYR A 656 2.16 3.20 24.73
N ILE A 657 2.34 3.16 26.06
CA ILE A 657 2.61 1.94 26.81
C ILE A 657 1.34 1.56 27.57
N ILE A 658 0.80 0.38 27.27
CA ILE A 658 -0.37 -0.17 27.97
C ILE A 658 0.12 -1.15 29.01
N GLU A 659 -0.06 -0.82 30.28
CA GLU A 659 0.24 -1.71 31.40
C GLU A 659 -1.02 -2.49 31.76
N GLN A 660 -1.06 -3.75 31.34
CA GLN A 660 -2.14 -4.67 31.65
C GLN A 660 -1.90 -5.27 33.05
N GLU A 661 -2.53 -4.69 34.06
CA GLU A 661 -2.41 -5.09 35.46
C GLU A 661 -3.22 -6.35 35.77
N ASP A 662 -4.42 -6.45 35.18
CA ASP A 662 -5.35 -7.56 35.32
C ASP A 662 -5.93 -7.97 33.98
N VAL A 663 -6.21 -9.25 33.81
CA VAL A 663 -6.83 -9.80 32.59
C VAL A 663 -8.32 -10.05 32.84
N LEU A 664 -9.14 -9.90 31.80
CA LEU A 664 -10.56 -10.25 31.91
C LEU A 664 -10.74 -11.72 32.33
N VAL A 665 -11.79 -11.97 33.12
CA VAL A 665 -12.21 -13.31 33.52
C VAL A 665 -13.62 -13.55 32.98
N PRO A 666 -13.83 -14.55 32.10
CA PRO A 666 -12.83 -15.44 31.52
C PRO A 666 -11.84 -14.69 30.60
N LYS A 667 -10.68 -15.32 30.36
CA LYS A 667 -9.61 -14.77 29.51
C LYS A 667 -10.17 -14.34 28.14
N PRO A 668 -9.81 -13.14 27.63
CA PRO A 668 -10.40 -12.66 26.39
C PRO A 668 -9.90 -13.47 25.20
N PHE A 669 -10.80 -13.74 24.26
CA PHE A 669 -10.45 -14.26 22.94
C PHE A 669 -9.99 -13.13 22.01
N PRO A 670 -9.17 -13.42 20.98
CA PRO A 670 -8.89 -12.46 19.92
C PRO A 670 -10.20 -12.07 19.21
N TYR A 671 -10.28 -10.84 18.70
CA TYR A 671 -11.38 -10.43 17.82
C TYR A 671 -11.44 -11.35 16.60
N PRO A 672 -12.62 -11.54 15.96
CA PRO A 672 -12.76 -12.41 14.80
C PRO A 672 -11.76 -12.10 13.66
N PRO A 673 -11.36 -13.10 12.85
CA PRO A 673 -10.30 -13.00 11.82
C PRO A 673 -10.75 -12.24 10.57
N CYS A 674 -11.23 -11.01 10.74
CA CYS A 674 -11.67 -10.18 9.63
C CYS A 674 -10.50 -9.65 8.78
N ALA A 675 -10.79 -9.30 7.53
CA ALA A 675 -9.84 -8.87 6.51
C ALA A 675 -9.03 -7.62 6.92
N TYR A 676 -9.64 -6.71 7.70
CA TYR A 676 -9.00 -5.47 8.12
C TYR A 676 -9.05 -5.28 9.63
N GLN A 677 -8.16 -4.43 10.15
CA GLN A 677 -8.15 -4.01 11.56
C GLN A 677 -9.22 -2.95 11.87
N SER A 678 -9.72 -2.25 10.84
CA SER A 678 -10.72 -1.18 10.95
C SER A 678 -12.13 -1.74 10.81
N TRP A 679 -12.99 -1.45 11.77
CA TRP A 679 -14.36 -1.90 11.86
C TRP A 679 -15.35 -0.74 11.64
N GLY A 680 -16.50 -1.08 11.09
CA GLY A 680 -17.50 -0.18 10.53
C GLY A 680 -17.37 -0.03 9.00
N PRO A 681 -17.99 1.03 8.44
CA PRO A 681 -17.84 1.39 7.03
C PRO A 681 -16.38 1.72 6.65
N GLY A 682 -15.84 1.02 5.66
CA GLY A 682 -14.52 1.26 5.11
C GLY A 682 -14.50 2.32 4.00
N ILE A 683 -13.31 2.63 3.47
CA ILE A 683 -13.14 3.64 2.40
C ILE A 683 -13.99 3.31 1.17
N ALA A 684 -14.01 2.03 0.75
CA ALA A 684 -14.78 1.60 -0.42
C ALA A 684 -16.30 1.77 -0.23
N PHE A 685 -16.82 1.76 1.01
CA PHE A 685 -18.22 2.03 1.31
C PHE A 685 -18.65 3.39 0.78
N TYR A 686 -17.87 4.42 1.11
CA TYR A 686 -18.14 5.79 0.70
C TYR A 686 -17.81 6.01 -0.78
N GLN A 687 -16.82 5.32 -1.34
CA GLN A 687 -16.52 5.38 -2.79
C GLN A 687 -17.68 4.85 -3.65
N PHE A 688 -18.42 3.86 -3.16
CA PHE A 688 -19.63 3.35 -3.82
C PHE A 688 -20.90 4.17 -3.48
N ASN A 689 -20.77 5.30 -2.78
CA ASN A 689 -21.91 6.10 -2.32
C ASN A 689 -22.94 5.25 -1.55
N LEU A 690 -22.45 4.43 -0.62
CA LEU A 690 -23.26 3.71 0.34
C LEU A 690 -23.44 4.55 1.61
N PHE A 691 -24.60 4.42 2.24
CA PHE A 691 -24.99 5.14 3.46
C PHE A 691 -25.64 4.17 4.44
N THR A 692 -25.42 4.36 5.74
CA THR A 692 -26.06 3.57 6.80
C THR A 692 -26.16 4.40 8.08
N ASP A 693 -27.23 4.19 8.83
CA ASP A 693 -27.38 4.75 10.18
C ASP A 693 -26.58 3.94 11.22
N THR A 694 -26.16 2.73 10.86
CA THR A 694 -25.39 1.84 11.73
C THR A 694 -23.91 2.19 11.66
N VAL A 695 -23.56 3.33 12.24
CA VAL A 695 -22.17 3.84 12.26
C VAL A 695 -21.29 3.19 13.32
N SER A 696 -21.89 2.46 14.27
CA SER A 696 -21.17 1.71 15.30
C SER A 696 -20.53 0.45 14.70
N ALA A 697 -19.25 0.24 14.99
CA ALA A 697 -18.55 -0.99 14.64
C ALA A 697 -19.12 -2.25 15.33
N VAL A 698 -19.82 -2.08 16.46
CA VAL A 698 -20.41 -3.18 17.23
C VAL A 698 -21.93 -3.14 17.09
N ILE A 699 -22.52 -4.29 16.73
CA ILE A 699 -23.96 -4.50 16.60
C ILE A 699 -24.37 -5.61 17.56
N LYS A 700 -25.22 -5.28 18.53
CA LYS A 700 -25.78 -6.27 19.46
C LYS A 700 -26.99 -6.98 18.84
N THR A 701 -27.07 -8.29 19.01
CA THR A 701 -28.28 -9.05 18.66
C THR A 701 -29.39 -8.80 19.67
N LYS A 702 -30.64 -9.07 19.26
CA LYS A 702 -31.82 -9.18 20.13
C LYS A 702 -32.52 -10.49 19.80
N LYS A 703 -32.70 -11.40 20.77
CA LYS A 703 -33.22 -12.75 20.51
C LYS A 703 -32.38 -13.49 19.45
N GLY A 704 -31.06 -13.35 19.52
CA GLY A 704 -30.11 -13.92 18.55
C GLY A 704 -30.10 -13.28 17.16
N VAL A 705 -30.88 -12.24 16.88
CA VAL A 705 -30.96 -11.60 15.56
C VAL A 705 -30.48 -10.15 15.58
N ALA A 706 -29.66 -9.75 14.61
CA ALA A 706 -29.27 -8.37 14.33
C ALA A 706 -29.74 -7.96 12.93
N LYS A 707 -30.22 -6.71 12.79
CA LYS A 707 -30.68 -6.15 11.52
C LYS A 707 -30.12 -4.75 11.32
N PHE A 708 -29.69 -4.42 10.11
CA PHE A 708 -29.32 -3.06 9.73
C PHE A 708 -29.49 -2.83 8.22
N GLU A 709 -29.53 -1.56 7.83
CA GLU A 709 -29.79 -1.14 6.47
C GLU A 709 -28.57 -0.44 5.85
N ILE A 710 -28.36 -0.69 4.55
CA ILE A 710 -27.45 0.07 3.70
C ILE A 710 -28.28 0.67 2.56
N MET A 711 -28.25 1.99 2.44
CA MET A 711 -28.80 2.73 1.32
C MET A 711 -27.72 2.97 0.26
N SER A 712 -28.05 2.80 -1.01
CA SER A 712 -27.16 3.02 -2.14
C SER A 712 -27.74 4.01 -3.14
N SER A 713 -26.90 4.66 -3.94
CA SER A 713 -27.36 5.55 -5.02
C SER A 713 -28.02 4.79 -6.19
N LYS A 714 -27.66 3.51 -6.36
CA LYS A 714 -28.18 2.59 -7.37
C LYS A 714 -28.20 1.14 -6.85
N PRO A 715 -28.88 0.21 -7.52
CA PRO A 715 -28.86 -1.21 -7.12
C PRO A 715 -27.43 -1.79 -7.15
N MET A 716 -27.02 -2.41 -6.04
CA MET A 716 -25.69 -2.98 -5.85
C MET A 716 -25.78 -4.49 -5.58
N GLN A 717 -24.75 -5.25 -5.95
CA GLN A 717 -24.62 -6.66 -5.58
C GLN A 717 -23.80 -6.79 -4.30
N PHE A 718 -24.29 -7.59 -3.35
CA PHE A 718 -23.62 -7.81 -2.07
C PHE A 718 -23.26 -9.28 -1.85
N ARG A 719 -22.15 -9.51 -1.14
CA ARG A 719 -21.76 -10.80 -0.57
C ARG A 719 -21.30 -10.60 0.86
N THR A 720 -21.62 -11.55 1.72
CA THR A 720 -21.25 -11.50 3.14
C THR A 720 -20.41 -12.70 3.54
N ARG A 721 -19.59 -12.52 4.57
CA ARG A 721 -18.88 -13.61 5.25
C ARG A 721 -18.99 -13.38 6.76
N LEU A 722 -19.33 -14.43 7.51
CA LEU A 722 -19.37 -14.40 8.96
C LEU A 722 -18.25 -15.31 9.49
N VAL A 723 -17.50 -14.84 10.48
CA VAL A 723 -16.37 -15.57 11.09
C VAL A 723 -16.40 -15.47 12.60
N GLN A 724 -15.87 -16.47 13.31
CA GLN A 724 -15.64 -16.44 14.75
C GLN A 724 -14.13 -16.57 15.02
N HIS A 725 -13.68 -16.31 16.25
CA HIS A 725 -12.25 -16.22 16.57
C HIS A 725 -11.41 -17.46 16.21
N GLN A 726 -11.99 -18.67 16.21
CA GLN A 726 -11.33 -19.95 15.90
C GLN A 726 -11.65 -20.51 14.49
N GLU A 727 -12.76 -20.12 13.87
CA GLU A 727 -13.30 -20.76 12.67
C GLU A 727 -13.30 -19.82 11.47
N THR A 728 -12.79 -20.31 10.33
CA THR A 728 -12.66 -19.54 9.09
C THR A 728 -13.73 -19.83 8.03
N SER A 729 -14.56 -20.89 8.21
CA SER A 729 -15.30 -21.48 7.07
C SER A 729 -16.68 -22.13 7.33
N GLU A 730 -17.41 -21.86 8.42
CA GLU A 730 -18.64 -22.64 8.74
C GLU A 730 -19.97 -21.84 8.83
N PHE A 731 -19.94 -20.51 8.76
CA PHE A 731 -21.14 -19.69 9.01
C PHE A 731 -21.90 -19.22 7.76
N GLU A 732 -21.82 -19.95 6.64
CA GLU A 732 -22.73 -19.71 5.51
C GLU A 732 -24.17 -20.02 5.92
N GLY A 733 -25.13 -19.15 5.56
CA GLY A 733 -26.55 -19.30 5.95
C GLY A 733 -26.97 -18.55 7.22
N TYR A 734 -26.05 -17.96 7.97
CA TYR A 734 -26.40 -17.12 9.14
C TYR A 734 -26.62 -15.64 8.79
N VAL A 735 -26.34 -15.26 7.55
CA VAL A 735 -26.51 -13.89 7.06
C VAL A 735 -27.34 -13.93 5.79
N THR A 736 -28.43 -13.17 5.78
CA THR A 736 -29.25 -12.93 4.59
C THR A 736 -29.33 -11.43 4.34
N HIS A 737 -29.59 -11.06 3.09
CA HIS A 737 -29.88 -9.68 2.74
C HIS A 737 -31.03 -9.60 1.73
N LYS A 738 -31.86 -8.56 1.87
CA LYS A 738 -32.99 -8.28 0.99
C LYS A 738 -32.77 -6.91 0.35
N ILE A 739 -32.85 -6.86 -0.98
CA ILE A 739 -32.72 -5.62 -1.75
C ILE A 739 -34.12 -5.13 -2.15
N GLN A 740 -34.45 -3.89 -1.82
CA GLN A 740 -35.69 -3.22 -2.20
C GLN A 740 -35.36 -1.85 -2.81
N GLY A 741 -35.28 -1.81 -4.14
CA GLY A 741 -34.81 -0.62 -4.86
C GLY A 741 -33.36 -0.31 -4.50
N ASN A 742 -33.16 0.83 -3.83
CA ASN A 742 -31.86 1.34 -3.39
C ASN A 742 -31.55 1.04 -1.92
N LEU A 743 -32.41 0.30 -1.22
CA LEU A 743 -32.23 -0.07 0.18
C LEU A 743 -31.93 -1.57 0.29
N THR A 744 -30.85 -1.92 0.97
CA THR A 744 -30.51 -3.30 1.29
C THR A 744 -30.58 -3.52 2.80
N MET A 745 -31.48 -4.40 3.22
CA MET A 745 -31.63 -4.83 4.61
C MET A 745 -30.80 -6.10 4.85
N PHE A 746 -29.88 -6.08 5.80
CA PHE A 746 -29.12 -7.24 6.25
C PHE A 746 -29.76 -7.82 7.51
N THR A 747 -29.95 -9.13 7.55
CA THR A 747 -30.40 -9.89 8.73
C THR A 747 -29.34 -10.92 9.07
N ILE A 748 -28.83 -10.85 10.30
CA ILE A 748 -27.80 -11.72 10.84
C ILE A 748 -28.41 -12.49 12.00
N THR A 749 -28.40 -13.81 11.90
CA THR A 749 -28.78 -14.72 12.97
C THR A 749 -27.50 -15.26 13.58
N ALA A 750 -27.26 -15.00 14.86
CA ALA A 750 -26.05 -15.49 15.52
C ALA A 750 -26.11 -17.04 15.64
N PRO A 751 -25.02 -17.75 15.32
CA PRO A 751 -24.94 -19.22 15.47
C PRO A 751 -25.07 -19.68 16.92
N SER A 752 -24.50 -18.92 17.85
CA SER A 752 -24.43 -19.24 19.27
C SER A 752 -24.15 -17.97 20.08
N GLN A 753 -24.08 -18.08 21.41
CA GLN A 753 -23.58 -17.02 22.27
C GLN A 753 -22.11 -16.73 21.94
N GLY A 754 -21.76 -15.45 21.72
CA GLY A 754 -20.38 -15.06 21.42
C GLY A 754 -20.25 -13.84 20.50
N GLU A 755 -19.05 -13.70 19.95
CA GLU A 755 -18.64 -12.59 19.09
C GLU A 755 -18.32 -13.07 17.68
N PHE A 756 -18.94 -12.45 16.68
CA PHE A 756 -18.80 -12.82 15.27
C PHE A 756 -18.41 -11.61 14.42
N GLY A 757 -17.50 -11.80 13.48
CA GLY A 757 -17.08 -10.79 12.52
C GLY A 757 -17.87 -10.92 11.24
N LEU A 758 -18.69 -9.93 10.92
CA LEU A 758 -19.41 -9.83 9.65
C LEU A 758 -18.57 -9.00 8.68
N GLU A 759 -18.20 -9.57 7.53
CA GLU A 759 -17.60 -8.86 6.40
C GLU A 759 -18.64 -8.68 5.29
N ILE A 760 -18.67 -7.49 4.69
CA ILE A 760 -19.57 -7.14 3.59
C ILE A 760 -18.75 -6.71 2.38
N TYR A 761 -19.00 -7.36 1.26
CA TYR A 761 -18.41 -7.07 -0.04
C TYR A 761 -19.49 -6.55 -0.96
N ALA A 762 -19.18 -5.53 -1.76
CA ALA A 762 -20.09 -4.98 -2.74
C ALA A 762 -19.45 -4.94 -4.14
N LYS A 763 -20.30 -5.03 -5.15
CA LYS A 763 -19.97 -4.80 -6.55
C LYS A 763 -21.07 -3.98 -7.21
N ASP A 764 -20.64 -3.06 -8.04
CA ASP A 764 -21.50 -2.39 -9.00
C ASP A 764 -21.80 -3.33 -10.19
N PRO A 765 -23.07 -3.71 -10.42
CA PRO A 765 -23.46 -4.67 -11.46
C PRO A 765 -23.10 -4.19 -12.87
N ASP A 766 -22.99 -2.88 -13.09
CA ASP A 766 -22.68 -2.29 -14.40
C ASP A 766 -21.18 -2.41 -14.75
N THR A 767 -20.34 -2.72 -13.77
CA THR A 767 -18.89 -2.92 -14.00
C THR A 767 -18.60 -4.34 -14.49
N GLU A 768 -17.79 -4.44 -15.56
CA GLU A 768 -17.31 -5.71 -16.12
C GLU A 768 -16.42 -6.52 -15.15
N SER A 769 -15.89 -5.90 -14.09
CA SER A 769 -15.05 -6.57 -13.10
C SER A 769 -15.80 -7.69 -12.37
N LYS A 770 -15.25 -8.91 -12.36
CA LYS A 770 -15.77 -10.03 -11.57
C LYS A 770 -15.45 -9.92 -10.07
N LYS A 771 -14.57 -9.00 -9.64
CA LYS A 771 -14.12 -8.89 -8.24
C LYS A 771 -15.04 -7.96 -7.43
N MET A 772 -15.61 -8.47 -6.35
CA MET A 772 -16.28 -7.65 -5.32
C MET A 772 -15.24 -6.98 -4.41
N ARG A 773 -15.50 -5.75 -3.97
CA ARG A 773 -14.62 -5.03 -3.02
C ARG A 773 -15.21 -5.11 -1.62
N HIS A 774 -14.34 -5.28 -0.62
CA HIS A 774 -14.74 -5.18 0.78
C HIS A 774 -15.19 -3.75 1.08
N VAL A 775 -16.42 -3.57 1.57
CA VAL A 775 -16.99 -2.24 1.86
C VAL A 775 -17.12 -1.97 3.36
N ALA A 776 -17.49 -2.94 4.17
CA ALA A 776 -17.68 -2.74 5.61
C ALA A 776 -17.47 -4.04 6.37
N GLN A 777 -17.11 -3.92 7.65
CA GLN A 777 -17.10 -5.05 8.57
C GLN A 777 -17.66 -4.66 9.94
N TYR A 778 -18.37 -5.55 10.63
CA TYR A 778 -19.01 -5.26 11.92
C TYR A 778 -18.82 -6.41 12.90
N LEU A 779 -18.66 -6.07 14.19
CA LEU A 779 -18.61 -7.04 15.28
C LEU A 779 -20.03 -7.29 15.75
N ILE A 780 -20.55 -8.47 15.48
CA ILE A 780 -21.86 -8.93 15.92
C ILE A 780 -21.68 -9.58 17.29
N LEU A 781 -22.30 -9.00 18.31
CA LEU A 781 -22.23 -9.47 19.69
C LEU A 781 -23.56 -10.11 20.09
N CYS A 782 -23.51 -11.42 20.40
CA CYS A 782 -24.63 -12.16 20.96
C CYS A 782 -24.34 -12.52 22.42
N GLU A 783 -25.05 -11.86 23.34
CA GLU A 783 -24.93 -12.07 24.78
C GLU A 783 -25.88 -13.18 25.29
N GLU A 784 -26.82 -13.63 24.45
CA GLU A 784 -27.85 -14.62 24.77
C GLU A 784 -27.43 -16.04 24.35
N GLU A 785 -27.78 -17.05 25.14
CA GLU A 785 -27.73 -18.45 24.71
C GLU A 785 -28.87 -18.73 23.73
N ILE A 786 -28.51 -19.12 22.51
CA ILE A 786 -29.45 -19.36 21.41
C ILE A 786 -29.11 -20.66 20.71
N HIS A 787 -30.14 -21.37 20.26
CA HIS A 787 -30.03 -22.49 19.33
C HIS A 787 -30.69 -22.07 18.02
N THR A 788 -29.87 -21.70 17.03
CA THR A 788 -30.36 -21.21 15.76
C THR A 788 -30.22 -22.28 14.68
N VAL A 789 -31.23 -22.39 13.82
CA VAL A 789 -31.18 -23.30 12.67
C VAL A 789 -30.42 -22.61 11.55
N GLN A 790 -29.31 -23.22 11.11
CA GLN A 790 -28.53 -22.73 9.97
C GLN A 790 -29.39 -22.76 8.71
N LEU A 791 -29.45 -21.64 7.97
CA LEU A 791 -30.11 -21.65 6.66
C LEU A 791 -29.26 -22.41 5.65
N PRO A 792 -29.87 -23.13 4.69
CA PRO A 792 -29.13 -23.80 3.63
C PRO A 792 -28.36 -22.81 2.75
N LYS A 793 -27.32 -23.31 2.08
CA LYS A 793 -26.54 -22.52 1.11
C LYS A 793 -27.40 -22.21 -0.11
N LEU A 794 -27.64 -20.93 -0.36
CA LEU A 794 -28.43 -20.46 -1.49
C LEU A 794 -27.59 -19.56 -2.42
N PRO A 795 -27.85 -19.59 -3.74
CA PRO A 795 -27.29 -18.62 -4.66
C PRO A 795 -27.55 -17.18 -4.22
N SER A 796 -26.55 -16.31 -4.35
CA SER A 796 -26.68 -14.90 -3.98
C SER A 796 -27.78 -14.21 -4.80
N GLY A 797 -28.67 -13.49 -4.11
CA GLY A 797 -29.80 -12.81 -4.73
C GLY A 797 -30.96 -13.72 -5.15
N LEU A 798 -30.93 -15.03 -4.78
CA LEU A 798 -32.04 -15.94 -5.08
C LEU A 798 -33.34 -15.52 -4.39
N LEU A 799 -33.29 -15.12 -3.12
CA LEU A 799 -34.46 -14.92 -2.28
C LEU A 799 -35.13 -13.55 -2.47
N GLY A 800 -36.46 -13.54 -2.40
CA GLY A 800 -37.28 -12.34 -2.42
C GLY A 800 -37.75 -11.91 -3.80
N LEU A 801 -37.98 -10.60 -3.89
CA LEU A 801 -38.56 -9.91 -5.05
C LEU A 801 -37.69 -10.09 -6.29
N GLN A 802 -38.29 -10.51 -7.39
CA GLN A 802 -37.66 -10.56 -8.70
C GLN A 802 -38.04 -9.31 -9.53
N PRO A 803 -37.21 -8.89 -10.51
CA PRO A 803 -37.41 -7.62 -11.24
C PRO A 803 -38.81 -7.45 -11.86
N MET A 804 -39.43 -8.55 -12.29
CA MET A 804 -40.70 -8.53 -13.00
C MET A 804 -41.92 -8.35 -12.09
N LEU A 805 -41.79 -8.61 -10.78
CA LEU A 805 -42.91 -8.46 -9.84
C LEU A 805 -43.40 -7.01 -9.74
N VAL A 806 -42.47 -6.06 -9.62
CA VAL A 806 -42.80 -4.64 -9.57
C VAL A 806 -43.33 -4.16 -10.92
N LYS A 807 -42.70 -4.59 -12.02
CA LYS A 807 -43.10 -4.22 -13.39
C LYS A 807 -44.54 -4.67 -13.70
N TYR A 808 -44.95 -5.83 -13.19
CA TYR A 808 -46.29 -6.37 -13.38
C TYR A 808 -47.30 -5.91 -12.31
N GLY A 809 -46.89 -5.03 -11.38
CA GLY A 809 -47.78 -4.49 -10.36
C GLY A 809 -48.38 -5.57 -9.46
N VAL A 810 -47.57 -6.57 -9.10
CA VAL A 810 -47.92 -7.62 -8.14
C VAL A 810 -47.40 -7.22 -6.76
N SER A 811 -48.14 -7.54 -5.69
CA SER A 811 -47.77 -7.23 -4.31
C SER A 811 -47.97 -8.45 -3.41
N THR A 812 -47.14 -8.62 -2.38
CA THR A 812 -47.32 -9.68 -1.38
C THR A 812 -48.39 -9.25 -0.37
N ILE A 813 -49.35 -10.15 -0.07
CA ILE A 813 -50.42 -9.88 0.91
C ILE A 813 -50.11 -10.53 2.26
N THR A 814 -49.73 -11.82 2.28
CA THR A 814 -49.49 -12.55 3.54
C THR A 814 -48.02 -12.59 3.95
N HIS A 815 -47.14 -13.08 3.08
CA HIS A 815 -45.72 -13.33 3.42
C HIS A 815 -44.81 -12.40 2.61
N SER A 816 -44.48 -11.23 3.16
CA SER A 816 -43.54 -10.30 2.52
C SER A 816 -42.06 -10.61 2.78
N ASP A 817 -41.79 -11.44 3.80
CA ASP A 817 -40.46 -11.97 4.09
C ASP A 817 -40.23 -13.23 3.25
N PRO A 818 -39.15 -13.30 2.45
CA PRO A 818 -38.84 -14.49 1.69
C PRO A 818 -38.44 -15.70 2.55
N VAL A 819 -38.06 -15.53 3.81
CA VAL A 819 -37.75 -16.66 4.70
C VAL A 819 -38.95 -16.92 5.61
N ILE A 820 -39.57 -18.09 5.46
CA ILE A 820 -40.74 -18.50 6.24
C ILE A 820 -40.34 -19.65 7.14
N HIS A 821 -40.43 -19.48 8.45
CA HIS A 821 -40.34 -20.58 9.41
C HIS A 821 -41.75 -20.92 9.89
N THR A 822 -42.14 -22.19 9.77
CA THR A 822 -43.50 -22.64 10.09
C THR A 822 -43.51 -23.93 10.91
N ASP A 823 -44.37 -23.97 11.92
CA ASP A 823 -44.65 -25.15 12.76
C ASP A 823 -45.83 -25.97 12.21
N THR A 824 -46.13 -25.80 10.93
CA THR A 824 -47.12 -26.59 10.20
C THR A 824 -46.63 -26.76 8.77
N ASN A 825 -46.99 -27.87 8.15
CA ASN A 825 -46.67 -28.16 6.77
C ASN A 825 -47.65 -27.55 5.77
N TYR A 826 -48.65 -26.79 6.22
CA TYR A 826 -49.62 -26.10 5.36
C TYR A 826 -49.42 -24.58 5.40
N LEU A 827 -49.33 -23.95 4.23
CA LEU A 827 -49.15 -22.50 4.08
C LEU A 827 -50.09 -21.92 3.02
N GLU A 828 -50.62 -20.74 3.31
CA GLU A 828 -51.41 -19.94 2.37
C GLU A 828 -50.64 -18.65 2.00
N ILE A 829 -50.05 -18.64 0.81
CA ILE A 829 -49.28 -17.50 0.29
C ILE A 829 -50.14 -16.73 -0.70
N ARG A 830 -50.41 -15.45 -0.42
CA ARG A 830 -51.30 -14.61 -1.23
C ARG A 830 -50.57 -13.44 -1.87
N PHE A 831 -50.89 -13.20 -3.13
CA PHE A 831 -50.41 -12.06 -3.92
C PHE A 831 -51.57 -11.24 -4.46
N GLY A 832 -51.48 -9.91 -4.36
CA GLY A 832 -52.40 -8.98 -5.00
C GLY A 832 -51.89 -8.64 -6.41
N THR A 833 -52.77 -8.67 -7.40
CA THR A 833 -52.47 -8.41 -8.81
C THR A 833 -53.27 -7.23 -9.31
N SER A 834 -52.62 -6.28 -9.98
CA SER A 834 -53.30 -5.13 -10.62
C SER A 834 -53.79 -5.42 -12.04
N GLN A 835 -53.33 -6.51 -12.65
CA GLN A 835 -53.64 -6.94 -14.01
C GLN A 835 -53.80 -8.46 -14.06
N ASN A 836 -54.47 -8.95 -15.11
CA ASN A 836 -54.73 -10.38 -15.25
C ASN A 836 -53.46 -11.13 -15.66
N MET A 837 -53.12 -12.14 -14.87
CA MET A 837 -51.83 -12.84 -14.96
C MET A 837 -52.01 -14.35 -14.89
N ARG A 838 -51.10 -15.06 -15.55
CA ARG A 838 -50.88 -16.50 -15.34
C ARG A 838 -49.74 -16.69 -14.35
N PHE A 839 -49.92 -17.61 -13.40
CA PHE A 839 -48.91 -17.98 -12.43
C PHE A 839 -48.49 -19.44 -12.64
N THR A 840 -47.22 -19.71 -12.38
CA THR A 840 -46.71 -21.08 -12.22
C THR A 840 -45.72 -21.08 -11.07
N THR A 841 -45.56 -22.23 -10.43
CA THR A 841 -44.68 -22.36 -9.29
C THR A 841 -43.76 -23.54 -9.47
N SER A 842 -42.62 -23.49 -8.81
CA SER A 842 -41.78 -24.66 -8.60
C SER A 842 -41.38 -24.75 -7.13
N LEU A 843 -41.40 -25.96 -6.59
CA LEU A 843 -41.08 -26.24 -5.20
C LEU A 843 -40.01 -27.32 -5.16
N PHE A 844 -38.87 -27.02 -4.54
CA PHE A 844 -37.75 -27.96 -4.42
C PHE A 844 -37.34 -28.13 -2.98
N GLU A 845 -37.04 -29.34 -2.55
CA GLU A 845 -36.29 -29.55 -1.31
C GLU A 845 -34.85 -29.06 -1.50
N THR A 846 -34.36 -28.26 -0.57
CA THR A 846 -33.07 -27.58 -0.75
C THR A 846 -31.88 -28.53 -0.68
N GLU A 847 -31.96 -29.58 0.14
CA GLU A 847 -30.87 -30.55 0.32
C GLU A 847 -30.74 -31.53 -0.84
N THR A 848 -31.85 -32.19 -1.23
CA THR A 848 -31.83 -33.23 -2.27
C THR A 848 -32.08 -32.69 -3.68
N GLN A 849 -32.55 -31.44 -3.79
CA GLN A 849 -33.06 -30.85 -5.03
C GLN A 849 -34.26 -31.61 -5.63
N ALA A 850 -34.94 -32.46 -4.85
CA ALA A 850 -36.16 -33.13 -5.28
C ALA A 850 -37.30 -32.13 -5.49
N GLU A 851 -38.01 -32.27 -6.61
CA GLU A 851 -39.15 -31.43 -6.96
C GLU A 851 -40.44 -31.95 -6.30
N TYR A 852 -41.24 -31.02 -5.76
CA TYR A 852 -42.50 -31.27 -5.07
C TYR A 852 -43.61 -30.31 -5.54
N SER A 853 -43.56 -29.88 -6.81
CA SER A 853 -44.50 -28.89 -7.37
C SER A 853 -45.96 -29.36 -7.35
N GLU A 854 -46.21 -30.67 -7.26
CA GLU A 854 -47.54 -31.27 -7.07
C GLU A 854 -48.16 -30.98 -5.69
N TYR A 855 -47.39 -30.48 -4.74
CA TYR A 855 -47.84 -30.06 -3.41
C TYR A 855 -48.19 -28.56 -3.34
N VAL A 856 -48.34 -27.91 -4.50
CA VAL A 856 -48.76 -26.51 -4.60
C VAL A 856 -50.03 -26.41 -5.44
N PHE A 857 -51.09 -25.83 -4.85
CA PHE A 857 -52.34 -25.53 -5.55
C PHE A 857 -52.47 -24.03 -5.80
N ILE A 858 -52.78 -23.64 -7.04
CA ILE A 858 -52.91 -22.24 -7.44
C ILE A 858 -54.39 -21.92 -7.60
N GLN A 859 -54.85 -20.86 -6.95
CA GLN A 859 -56.21 -20.35 -7.06
C GLN A 859 -56.18 -18.86 -7.38
N SER A 860 -57.19 -18.41 -8.13
CA SER A 860 -57.35 -17.01 -8.49
C SER A 860 -58.75 -16.55 -8.13
N GLU A 861 -58.84 -15.51 -7.30
CA GLU A 861 -60.10 -14.87 -6.94
C GLU A 861 -60.00 -13.36 -7.11
N MET A 862 -60.71 -12.82 -8.09
CA MET A 862 -60.65 -11.40 -8.49
C MET A 862 -59.20 -10.97 -8.76
N ASN A 863 -58.67 -10.09 -7.90
CA ASN A 863 -57.33 -9.51 -7.99
C ASN A 863 -56.35 -10.15 -7.01
N VAL A 864 -56.64 -11.37 -6.52
CA VAL A 864 -55.80 -12.08 -5.57
C VAL A 864 -55.49 -13.48 -6.10
N ILE A 865 -54.21 -13.83 -6.07
CA ILE A 865 -53.72 -15.19 -6.31
C ILE A 865 -53.38 -15.80 -4.97
N THR A 866 -53.92 -16.99 -4.71
CA THR A 866 -53.68 -17.77 -3.50
C THR A 866 -52.94 -19.03 -3.88
N LEU A 867 -51.77 -19.23 -3.29
CA LEU A 867 -50.93 -20.42 -3.43
C LEU A 867 -51.06 -21.24 -2.14
N LEU A 868 -51.70 -22.40 -2.23
CA LEU A 868 -51.83 -23.34 -1.13
C LEU A 868 -50.67 -24.33 -1.21
N VAL A 869 -49.76 -24.28 -0.25
CA VAL A 869 -48.56 -25.12 -0.22
C VAL A 869 -48.72 -26.13 0.92
N CYS A 870 -48.61 -27.43 0.62
CA CYS A 870 -48.70 -28.50 1.61
C CYS A 870 -47.43 -29.36 1.59
N LEU A 871 -46.43 -29.00 2.39
CA LEU A 871 -45.12 -29.64 2.36
C LEU A 871 -45.21 -31.12 2.78
N PRO A 872 -44.56 -32.04 2.05
CA PRO A 872 -44.67 -33.48 2.31
C PRO A 872 -43.81 -33.99 3.47
N LYS A 873 -42.87 -33.18 3.95
CA LYS A 873 -41.97 -33.53 5.05
C LYS A 873 -41.39 -32.28 5.71
N THR A 874 -40.75 -32.48 6.86
CA THR A 874 -39.97 -31.44 7.53
C THR A 874 -38.67 -31.13 6.77
N GLY A 875 -38.14 -29.91 6.96
CA GLY A 875 -36.90 -29.46 6.31
C GLY A 875 -37.06 -28.14 5.53
N PHE A 876 -36.06 -27.82 4.71
CA PHE A 876 -36.00 -26.57 3.94
C PHE A 876 -36.41 -26.77 2.48
N PHE A 877 -37.30 -25.90 2.01
CA PHE A 877 -37.79 -25.88 0.63
C PHE A 877 -37.57 -24.53 -0.03
N THR A 878 -37.08 -24.56 -1.27
CA THR A 878 -37.04 -23.39 -2.15
C THR A 878 -38.32 -23.34 -2.97
N PHE A 879 -39.09 -22.27 -2.81
CA PHE A 879 -40.38 -22.07 -3.49
C PHE A 879 -40.33 -20.86 -4.42
N CYS A 880 -40.33 -21.11 -5.72
CA CYS A 880 -40.19 -20.08 -6.74
C CYS A 880 -41.54 -19.79 -7.41
N VAL A 881 -42.00 -18.56 -7.29
CA VAL A 881 -43.24 -18.06 -7.89
C VAL A 881 -42.90 -17.34 -9.18
N HIS A 882 -43.48 -17.80 -10.28
CA HIS A 882 -43.31 -17.24 -11.62
C HIS A 882 -44.66 -16.76 -12.13
N GLY A 883 -44.66 -15.76 -13.01
CA GLY A 883 -45.89 -15.34 -13.65
C GLY A 883 -45.70 -14.37 -14.81
N ASN A 884 -46.70 -14.30 -15.67
CA ASN A 884 -46.72 -13.41 -16.82
C ASN A 884 -48.09 -12.75 -16.98
N LEU A 885 -48.13 -11.56 -17.60
CA LEU A 885 -49.39 -10.96 -18.04
C LEU A 885 -50.06 -11.89 -19.06
N LEU A 886 -51.39 -12.03 -19.02
CA LEU A 886 -52.12 -12.84 -20.00
C LEU A 886 -52.01 -12.28 -21.43
N THR A 887 -51.76 -10.99 -21.57
CA THR A 887 -51.52 -10.32 -22.85
C THR A 887 -50.14 -10.61 -23.44
N ASP A 888 -49.20 -11.14 -22.63
CA ASP A 888 -47.85 -11.45 -23.07
C ASP A 888 -47.75 -12.92 -23.51
N ASN A 889 -47.65 -13.09 -24.83
CA ASN A 889 -47.56 -14.38 -25.51
C ASN A 889 -46.16 -15.01 -25.48
N SER A 890 -45.21 -14.47 -24.71
CA SER A 890 -43.89 -15.08 -24.56
C SER A 890 -43.98 -16.52 -24.03
N GLN A 891 -43.08 -17.40 -24.48
CA GLN A 891 -43.03 -18.78 -23.98
C GLN A 891 -42.33 -18.89 -22.61
N GLN A 892 -41.51 -17.89 -22.25
CA GLN A 892 -40.80 -17.88 -20.97
C GLN A 892 -41.63 -17.12 -19.92
N ILE A 893 -41.95 -17.79 -18.80
CA ILE A 893 -42.64 -17.17 -17.68
C ILE A 893 -41.58 -16.67 -16.69
N PRO A 894 -41.43 -15.36 -16.49
CA PRO A 894 -40.39 -14.84 -15.61
C PRO A 894 -40.69 -15.11 -14.13
N GLY A 895 -39.62 -15.19 -13.32
CA GLY A 895 -39.72 -15.22 -11.87
C GLY A 895 -40.29 -13.92 -11.31
N LEU A 896 -41.12 -14.04 -10.27
CA LEU A 896 -41.73 -12.93 -9.54
C LEU A 896 -41.23 -12.87 -8.11
N PHE A 897 -41.21 -13.98 -7.39
CA PHE A 897 -40.79 -14.02 -5.99
C PHE A 897 -40.29 -15.40 -5.59
N ASN A 898 -39.19 -15.47 -4.84
CA ASN A 898 -38.66 -16.73 -4.35
C ASN A 898 -38.66 -16.76 -2.81
N TYR A 899 -39.17 -17.83 -2.24
CA TYR A 899 -39.18 -18.09 -0.80
C TYR A 899 -38.22 -19.23 -0.43
N LEU A 900 -37.69 -19.15 0.78
CA LEU A 900 -37.12 -20.27 1.52
C LEU A 900 -38.09 -20.61 2.65
N ILE A 901 -38.65 -21.81 2.62
CA ILE A 901 -39.64 -22.27 3.60
C ILE A 901 -39.00 -23.35 4.47
N HIS A 902 -39.01 -23.15 5.78
CA HIS A 902 -38.57 -24.12 6.77
C HIS A 902 -39.79 -24.73 7.48
N CYS A 903 -40.03 -26.01 7.23
CA CYS A 903 -41.08 -26.78 7.88
C CYS A 903 -40.55 -27.51 9.10
N ASN A 904 -40.93 -27.05 10.29
CA ASN A 904 -40.51 -27.66 11.56
C ASN A 904 -41.32 -28.92 11.88
N GLU A 905 -42.60 -28.94 11.53
CA GLU A 905 -43.54 -29.97 11.99
C GLU A 905 -44.61 -30.28 10.94
N MET A 906 -44.99 -31.55 10.83
CA MET A 906 -46.07 -32.05 9.96
C MET A 906 -47.36 -32.19 10.78
N LYS A 907 -48.36 -31.35 10.51
CA LYS A 907 -49.66 -31.32 11.23
C LYS A 907 -50.83 -31.80 10.39
N VAL A 908 -50.68 -31.84 9.07
CA VAL A 908 -51.72 -32.21 8.11
C VAL A 908 -51.16 -33.27 7.17
N ASP A 909 -51.98 -34.24 6.76
CA ASP A 909 -51.61 -35.22 5.74
C ASP A 909 -51.27 -34.49 4.43
N ALA A 910 -50.04 -34.70 3.94
CA ALA A 910 -49.61 -34.15 2.66
C ALA A 910 -50.05 -35.06 1.52
N ILE A 911 -51.14 -34.67 0.85
CA ILE A 911 -51.66 -35.37 -0.32
C ILE A 911 -51.35 -34.49 -1.54
N PRO A 912 -50.79 -35.05 -2.63
CA PRO A 912 -50.59 -34.32 -3.87
C PRO A 912 -51.89 -33.67 -4.37
N TYR A 913 -51.80 -32.41 -4.78
CA TYR A 913 -52.90 -31.72 -5.42
C TYR A 913 -53.09 -32.22 -6.86
N PRO A 914 -54.30 -32.04 -7.44
CA PRO A 914 -54.52 -32.40 -8.84
C PRO A 914 -53.63 -31.56 -9.76
N LYS A 915 -53.18 -32.19 -10.85
CA LYS A 915 -52.43 -31.51 -11.91
C LYS A 915 -53.31 -30.43 -12.54
N GLN A 916 -52.81 -29.20 -12.56
CA GLN A 916 -53.49 -28.02 -13.10
C GLN A 916 -53.10 -27.81 -14.56
N TYR A 917 -54.09 -27.70 -15.46
CA TYR A 917 -53.90 -27.45 -16.88
C TYR A 917 -54.13 -25.99 -17.24
N GLY A 918 -53.69 -25.53 -18.42
CA GLY A 918 -53.71 -24.10 -18.80
C GLY A 918 -55.09 -23.42 -18.84
N PHE A 919 -56.19 -24.20 -18.81
CA PHE A 919 -57.55 -23.66 -18.68
C PHE A 919 -57.97 -23.39 -17.23
N TRP A 920 -57.24 -23.91 -16.24
CA TRP A 920 -57.35 -23.53 -14.84
C TRP A 920 -56.66 -22.17 -14.64
N LYS A 921 -57.44 -21.09 -14.84
CA LYS A 921 -56.95 -19.72 -14.91
C LYS A 921 -57.87 -18.75 -14.16
N GLU A 922 -57.72 -17.46 -14.43
CA GLU A 922 -58.40 -16.33 -13.77
C GLU A 922 -59.81 -16.64 -13.26
N GLY A 923 -60.00 -16.42 -11.96
CA GLY A 923 -61.26 -16.61 -11.24
C GLY A 923 -61.65 -18.07 -10.97
N CYS A 924 -60.83 -19.05 -11.38
CA CYS A 924 -61.02 -20.44 -10.96
C CYS A 924 -60.56 -20.64 -9.52
N SER A 925 -61.46 -21.15 -8.67
CA SER A 925 -61.13 -21.57 -7.30
C SER A 925 -61.83 -22.86 -6.92
N MET A 926 -61.12 -23.72 -6.19
CA MET A 926 -61.62 -25.03 -5.75
C MET A 926 -61.92 -24.95 -4.26
N MET A 927 -63.15 -25.28 -3.87
CA MET A 927 -63.59 -25.23 -2.47
C MET A 927 -63.50 -26.63 -1.84
N LYS A 928 -63.87 -27.67 -2.59
CA LYS A 928 -63.65 -29.09 -2.26
C LYS A 928 -63.87 -29.97 -3.51
N PRO A 929 -63.15 -31.08 -3.69
CA PRO A 929 -61.99 -31.50 -2.91
C PRO A 929 -60.72 -30.79 -3.39
N LEU A 930 -59.91 -30.26 -2.46
CA LEU A 930 -58.58 -29.73 -2.83
C LEU A 930 -57.64 -30.87 -3.24
N ALA A 931 -57.67 -31.98 -2.51
CA ALA A 931 -56.98 -33.22 -2.83
C ALA A 931 -57.88 -34.40 -2.48
N ILE A 932 -57.63 -35.57 -3.08
CA ILE A 932 -58.39 -36.79 -2.84
C ILE A 932 -57.38 -37.86 -2.42
N LYS A 933 -57.64 -38.55 -1.29
CA LYS A 933 -56.81 -39.68 -0.85
C LYS A 933 -57.02 -40.87 -1.78
N PRO A 934 -56.02 -41.76 -1.94
CA PRO A 934 -56.22 -43.04 -2.61
C PRO A 934 -57.44 -43.77 -2.04
N VAL A 935 -58.34 -44.19 -2.92
CA VAL A 935 -59.66 -44.72 -2.56
C VAL A 935 -59.59 -46.24 -2.48
N LEU A 936 -59.84 -46.81 -1.31
CA LEU A 936 -59.83 -48.27 -1.07
C LEU A 936 -61.22 -48.90 -1.15
N GLU A 937 -62.27 -48.10 -0.98
CA GLU A 937 -63.68 -48.49 -0.99
C GLU A 937 -64.50 -47.44 -1.74
N THR A 938 -65.65 -47.80 -2.29
CA THR A 938 -66.49 -46.86 -3.04
C THR A 938 -66.81 -45.63 -2.20
N THR A 939 -66.37 -44.46 -2.65
CA THR A 939 -66.46 -43.21 -1.89
C THR A 939 -67.16 -42.14 -2.71
N VAL A 940 -68.05 -41.39 -2.06
CA VAL A 940 -68.70 -40.22 -2.65
C VAL A 940 -67.88 -38.97 -2.29
N VAL A 941 -67.37 -38.28 -3.30
CA VAL A 941 -66.53 -37.09 -3.15
C VAL A 941 -67.30 -35.86 -3.65
N PRO A 942 -67.59 -34.89 -2.77
CA PRO A 942 -68.30 -33.67 -3.17
C PRO A 942 -67.36 -32.70 -3.90
N PHE A 943 -67.70 -32.38 -5.14
CA PHE A 943 -67.06 -31.32 -5.92
C PHE A 943 -67.83 -30.02 -5.75
N LYS A 944 -67.11 -28.95 -5.42
CA LYS A 944 -67.59 -27.58 -5.27
C LYS A 944 -66.51 -26.65 -5.81
N VAL A 945 -66.75 -26.09 -6.98
CA VAL A 945 -65.74 -25.38 -7.77
C VAL A 945 -66.34 -24.15 -8.45
N ARG A 946 -65.58 -23.06 -8.51
CA ARG A 946 -65.94 -21.89 -9.32
C ARG A 946 -65.12 -21.91 -10.60
N ILE A 947 -65.77 -21.85 -11.76
CA ILE A 947 -65.13 -21.78 -13.07
C ILE A 947 -65.83 -20.69 -13.89
N PRO A 948 -65.29 -19.47 -13.94
CA PRO A 948 -65.93 -18.37 -14.64
C PRO A 948 -66.04 -18.63 -16.15
N ARG A 949 -67.16 -18.20 -16.74
CA ARG A 949 -67.48 -18.34 -18.18
C ARG A 949 -67.66 -19.79 -18.69
N ALA A 950 -67.62 -20.80 -17.81
CA ALA A 950 -67.99 -22.15 -18.21
C ALA A 950 -69.50 -22.23 -18.45
N THR A 951 -69.89 -22.91 -19.52
CA THR A 951 -71.30 -23.22 -19.83
C THR A 951 -71.70 -24.60 -19.30
N ILE A 952 -70.73 -25.53 -19.24
CA ILE A 952 -70.89 -26.89 -18.71
C ILE A 952 -69.63 -27.25 -17.93
N VAL A 953 -69.79 -27.86 -16.75
CA VAL A 953 -68.70 -28.44 -15.96
C VAL A 953 -69.07 -29.87 -15.61
N ALA A 954 -68.10 -30.78 -15.75
CA ALA A 954 -68.28 -32.19 -15.41
C ALA A 954 -67.01 -32.76 -14.79
N VAL A 955 -67.16 -33.85 -14.05
CA VAL A 955 -66.07 -34.69 -13.56
C VAL A 955 -66.12 -36.02 -14.31
N VAL A 956 -64.98 -36.46 -14.81
CA VAL A 956 -64.82 -37.71 -15.54
C VAL A 956 -64.01 -38.69 -14.69
N VAL A 957 -64.56 -39.86 -14.40
CA VAL A 957 -63.90 -40.95 -13.67
C VAL A 957 -63.79 -42.15 -14.62
N ASP A 958 -62.59 -42.53 -15.06
CA ASP A 958 -62.34 -43.69 -15.93
C ASP A 958 -63.32 -43.86 -17.13
N ASN A 959 -63.75 -42.73 -17.71
CA ASN A 959 -64.70 -42.52 -18.83
C ASN A 959 -66.16 -42.22 -18.45
N ASP A 960 -66.55 -42.30 -17.19
CA ASP A 960 -67.89 -41.94 -16.73
C ASP A 960 -68.00 -40.45 -16.43
N TRP A 961 -68.94 -39.78 -17.10
CA TRP A 961 -69.14 -38.33 -17.01
C TRP A 961 -70.26 -37.99 -16.03
N THR A 962 -69.93 -37.21 -15.01
CA THR A 962 -70.91 -36.68 -14.06
C THR A 962 -70.97 -35.15 -14.17
N PRO A 963 -72.07 -34.55 -14.67
CA PRO A 963 -72.22 -33.11 -14.76
C PRO A 963 -72.42 -32.48 -13.38
N LEU A 964 -71.84 -31.30 -13.17
CA LEU A 964 -72.06 -30.49 -11.96
C LEU A 964 -73.21 -29.50 -12.17
N VAL A 965 -73.89 -29.15 -11.08
CA VAL A 965 -75.02 -28.20 -11.06
C VAL A 965 -74.49 -26.80 -10.77
N LEU A 966 -74.80 -25.84 -11.64
CA LEU A 966 -74.48 -24.42 -11.42
C LEU A 966 -75.49 -23.79 -10.46
N HIS A 967 -74.98 -23.14 -9.41
CA HIS A 967 -75.73 -22.24 -8.54
C HIS A 967 -75.58 -20.79 -9.03
N PRO A 968 -76.60 -20.19 -9.68
CA PRO A 968 -76.47 -18.89 -10.36
C PRO A 968 -76.08 -17.74 -9.43
N ASP A 969 -76.57 -17.75 -8.19
CA ASP A 969 -76.34 -16.67 -7.22
C ASP A 969 -74.88 -16.60 -6.73
N SER A 970 -74.16 -17.72 -6.75
CA SER A 970 -72.79 -17.83 -6.24
C SER A 970 -71.75 -18.05 -7.34
N GLY A 971 -72.19 -18.43 -8.54
CA GLY A 971 -71.33 -18.83 -9.66
C GLY A 971 -70.55 -20.12 -9.39
N VAL A 972 -71.03 -20.96 -8.47
CA VAL A 972 -70.37 -22.20 -8.03
C VAL A 972 -71.04 -23.41 -8.65
N TRP A 973 -70.24 -24.37 -9.10
CA TRP A 973 -70.65 -25.66 -9.61
C TRP A 973 -70.52 -26.72 -8.51
N GLU A 974 -71.58 -27.48 -8.26
CA GLU A 974 -71.63 -28.49 -7.20
C GLU A 974 -72.13 -29.85 -7.72
N GLY A 975 -71.58 -30.94 -7.18
CA GLY A 975 -72.04 -32.29 -7.47
C GLY A 975 -71.27 -33.34 -6.70
N ASP A 976 -71.92 -34.47 -6.43
CA ASP A 976 -71.35 -35.59 -5.68
C ASP A 976 -70.88 -36.69 -6.64
N ILE A 977 -69.58 -36.99 -6.62
CA ILE A 977 -68.94 -37.90 -7.56
C ILE A 977 -68.67 -39.24 -6.88
N HIS A 978 -69.16 -40.33 -7.46
CA HIS A 978 -68.89 -41.67 -6.97
C HIS A 978 -67.58 -42.17 -7.57
N ILE A 979 -66.64 -42.56 -6.72
CA ILE A 979 -65.34 -43.11 -7.12
C ILE A 979 -65.26 -44.54 -6.59
N GLU A 980 -65.18 -45.50 -7.50
CA GLU A 980 -65.06 -46.92 -7.19
C GLU A 980 -63.60 -47.39 -7.30
N PRO A 981 -63.10 -48.26 -6.40
CA PRO A 981 -61.74 -48.79 -6.47
C PRO A 981 -61.56 -49.77 -7.64
N THR A 982 -60.57 -49.52 -8.51
CA THR A 982 -60.29 -50.35 -9.70
C THR A 982 -59.19 -51.39 -9.42
N SER A 983 -59.35 -52.62 -9.93
CA SER A 983 -58.42 -53.74 -9.71
C SER A 983 -57.22 -53.79 -10.67
N GLN A 984 -57.17 -52.89 -11.68
CA GLN A 984 -56.10 -52.79 -12.67
C GLN A 984 -55.72 -51.33 -12.94
N GLY A 985 -54.71 -50.81 -12.22
CA GLY A 985 -54.16 -49.46 -12.45
C GLY A 985 -54.82 -48.35 -11.62
N GLY A 986 -54.13 -47.21 -11.50
CA GLY A 986 -54.61 -46.05 -10.73
C GLY A 986 -55.78 -45.32 -11.41
N ILE A 987 -56.71 -44.79 -10.60
CA ILE A 987 -57.95 -44.16 -11.08
C ILE A 987 -57.64 -42.74 -11.54
N LYS A 988 -58.15 -42.37 -12.72
CA LYS A 988 -57.99 -41.01 -13.25
C LYS A 988 -59.28 -40.22 -13.10
N VAL A 989 -59.28 -39.24 -12.20
CA VAL A 989 -60.42 -38.31 -12.03
C VAL A 989 -60.08 -36.96 -12.64
N VAL A 990 -60.87 -36.51 -13.61
CA VAL A 990 -60.57 -35.31 -14.40
C VAL A 990 -61.73 -34.32 -14.33
N LEU A 991 -61.45 -33.09 -13.91
CA LEU A 991 -62.39 -31.98 -13.98
C LEU A 991 -62.28 -31.30 -15.35
N VAL A 992 -63.41 -31.21 -16.05
CA VAL A 992 -63.49 -30.66 -17.40
C VAL A 992 -64.57 -29.58 -17.49
N ALA A 993 -64.38 -28.61 -18.38
CA ALA A 993 -65.38 -27.57 -18.65
C ALA A 993 -65.44 -27.20 -20.13
N SER A 994 -66.63 -26.80 -20.58
CA SER A 994 -66.84 -26.18 -21.90
C SER A 994 -67.05 -24.68 -21.76
N PHE A 995 -66.51 -23.90 -22.70
CA PHE A 995 -66.50 -22.43 -22.70
C PHE A 995 -67.17 -21.80 -23.93
N GLY A 996 -67.68 -22.61 -24.87
CA GLY A 996 -68.22 -22.13 -26.14
C GLY A 996 -69.60 -22.72 -26.47
N ASP A 997 -70.15 -22.31 -27.60
CA ASP A 997 -71.46 -22.78 -28.09
C ASP A 997 -71.44 -24.26 -28.52
N ASP A 998 -70.25 -24.77 -28.88
CA ASP A 998 -70.00 -26.17 -29.20
C ASP A 998 -69.81 -27.00 -27.92
N GLN A 999 -70.93 -27.53 -27.42
CA GLN A 999 -71.01 -28.37 -26.21
C GLN A 999 -70.26 -29.71 -26.32
N SER A 1000 -69.64 -30.02 -27.47
CA SER A 1000 -68.82 -31.22 -27.66
C SER A 1000 -67.34 -31.04 -27.28
N LYS A 1001 -66.88 -29.78 -27.11
CA LYS A 1001 -65.46 -29.49 -26.80
C LYS A 1001 -65.28 -29.17 -25.32
N TYR A 1002 -64.52 -30.04 -24.66
CA TYR A 1002 -64.17 -29.90 -23.25
C TYR A 1002 -62.69 -29.62 -23.07
N ALA A 1003 -62.38 -28.61 -22.27
CA ALA A 1003 -61.04 -28.35 -21.78
C ALA A 1003 -60.82 -29.10 -20.47
N THR A 1004 -59.67 -29.77 -20.34
CA THR A 1004 -59.22 -30.31 -19.06
C THR A 1004 -58.72 -29.18 -18.16
N LEU A 1005 -59.20 -29.13 -16.92
CA LEU A 1005 -58.78 -28.15 -15.92
C LEU A 1005 -57.91 -28.78 -14.84
N LEU A 1006 -58.40 -29.83 -14.19
CA LEU A 1006 -57.72 -30.52 -13.10
C LEU A 1006 -57.70 -32.03 -13.34
N GLU A 1007 -56.63 -32.70 -12.93
CA GLU A 1007 -56.50 -34.16 -13.00
C GLU A 1007 -55.96 -34.71 -11.68
N TYR A 1008 -56.76 -35.50 -10.99
CA TYR A 1008 -56.37 -36.26 -9.81
C TYR A 1008 -55.90 -37.65 -10.27
N LYS A 1009 -54.77 -38.10 -9.72
CA LYS A 1009 -54.25 -39.46 -9.89
C LYS A 1009 -54.38 -40.16 -8.54
N LEU A 1010 -55.24 -41.17 -8.46
CA LEU A 1010 -55.59 -41.88 -7.23
C LEU A 1010 -55.00 -43.28 -7.18
#